data_AF-A0A1U8JD06-F1
#
_entry.id   AF-A0A1U8JD06-F1
#
_cell.length_a   1.000
_cell.length_b   1.000
_cell.length_c   1.000
_cell.angle_alpha   90.00
_cell.angle_beta   90.00
_cell.angle_gamma   90.00
#
_symmetry.space_group_name_H-M   'P 1'
#
loop_
_entity.id
_entity.type
_entity.pdbx_description
1 polymer ?
#
loop_
_entity_poly.entity_id
_entity_poly.type
_entity_poly.pdbx_seq_one_letter_code
_entity_poly.pdbx_strand_id
1 'polypeptide(L)'
;MADVVQYRLERMVDELDDLESRGIFTRREIAEIVKQRRKFEYRLKRPSPLKQDFIAYIDYETQLDALRRLRKKAATRELLRQGKKKTKTRKSVSDFAPVSRIMEIYRLAVMRYKGDVELWFRYLEFCRQRKNGRMKKVLALVIRFHPKLPGVWIYAAAWEFDHNLNVAAARALMQSGLRMCPNSEDLWVEYLRMELTYLNKLKARKVALGEDKGTLVRDKKDADEKQWKEENKDLFMSLDDEDKENNDHVSDEESEKKLDLFSEHASGLLKTVYSGAIQALPSSFSLRKQFLEILESIEVADSEELRIEILRDMKRDFSADPEYWDWLARLEMPDASITGEKNEDAMYSRLQKAVQVYEEAIKAVPSATMFKLYINFLLDAIASERGEVEAFSLSNHASSYISDILKVYEKAETTGCLTEELACQCISFYTQLGRLEEAKKVAENLCSGKISDSVQLWLLRVSVDIRCITKDSLSPSKADALSIFELFRTVLTKISISEAESLWIMALKFFANQKKSFEKLIELSLKAVAKYGGSENGFSLSSAVVNFILQKDGLKHAREVYKRFLALPHPGLALYKNCIELESNLASLGNEDSLVNTRKLYEAALATYDQDTSLWKDYHSLETKLGTTETAAAIYWRARKSLKDSAVDFTSPD
;
A
#
# COMPACT_ATOMS: atom_id res chain seq x y z
N MET A 1 46.07 -8.75 -20.98
CA MET A 1 45.18 -7.93 -20.10
C MET A 1 45.71 -6.50 -19.96
N ALA A 2 47.01 -6.32 -19.68
CA ALA A 2 47.65 -5.01 -19.57
C ALA A 2 47.64 -4.19 -20.88
N ASP A 3 47.90 -4.83 -22.03
CA ASP A 3 48.00 -4.12 -23.32
C ASP A 3 46.70 -3.42 -23.74
N VAL A 4 45.54 -4.02 -23.44
CA VAL A 4 44.23 -3.42 -23.74
C VAL A 4 43.92 -2.23 -22.83
N VAL A 5 44.36 -2.30 -21.56
CA VAL A 5 44.23 -1.18 -20.62
C VAL A 5 45.14 -0.04 -21.05
N GLN A 6 46.37 -0.36 -21.45
CA GLN A 6 47.36 0.59 -21.93
C GLN A 6 46.87 1.31 -23.20
N TYR A 7 46.38 0.56 -24.19
CA TYR A 7 45.77 1.10 -25.40
C TYR A 7 44.60 2.05 -25.12
N ARG A 8 43.74 1.72 -24.14
CA ARG A 8 42.62 2.60 -23.76
C ARG A 8 43.10 3.90 -23.12
N LEU A 9 44.15 3.85 -22.30
CA LEU A 9 44.73 5.03 -21.66
C LEU A 9 45.44 5.94 -22.66
N GLU A 10 46.13 5.37 -23.66
CA GLU A 10 46.79 6.12 -24.73
C GLU A 10 45.80 6.96 -25.54
N ARG A 11 44.61 6.42 -25.80
CA ARG A 11 43.51 7.17 -26.45
C ARG A 11 42.94 8.31 -25.61
N MET A 12 43.33 8.44 -24.34
CA MET A 12 42.92 9.54 -23.46
C MET A 12 43.98 10.63 -23.36
N VAL A 13 45.15 10.49 -23.99
CA VAL A 13 46.24 11.47 -23.86
C VAL A 13 45.84 12.82 -24.45
N ASP A 14 45.31 12.82 -25.67
CA ASP A 14 44.91 14.05 -26.38
C ASP A 14 43.90 14.91 -25.58
N GLU A 15 42.96 14.28 -24.86
CA GLU A 15 42.01 15.03 -24.03
C GLU A 15 42.63 15.58 -22.74
N LEU A 16 43.65 14.91 -22.19
CA LEU A 16 44.33 15.35 -20.97
C LEU A 16 45.30 16.49 -21.29
N ASP A 17 45.99 16.43 -22.42
CA ASP A 17 46.85 17.50 -22.92
C ASP A 17 46.02 18.76 -23.24
N ASP A 18 44.82 18.61 -23.80
CA ASP A 18 43.88 19.72 -23.99
C ASP A 18 43.37 20.30 -22.65
N LEU A 19 43.16 19.47 -21.63
CA LEU A 19 42.77 19.95 -20.30
C LEU A 19 43.90 20.72 -19.59
N GLU A 20 45.15 20.28 -19.78
CA GLU A 20 46.34 20.94 -19.25
C GLU A 20 46.61 22.28 -19.95
N SER A 21 46.61 22.30 -21.28
CA SER A 21 46.86 23.50 -22.08
C SER A 21 45.83 24.61 -21.83
N ARG A 22 44.61 24.24 -21.44
CA ARG A 22 43.53 25.16 -21.07
C ARG A 22 43.56 25.58 -19.59
N GLY A 23 44.49 25.04 -18.79
CA GLY A 23 44.64 25.34 -17.36
C GLY A 23 43.45 24.91 -16.51
N ILE A 24 42.64 23.94 -16.97
CA ILE A 24 41.45 23.46 -16.22
C ILE A 24 41.88 22.50 -15.10
N PHE A 25 42.91 21.70 -15.37
CA PHE A 25 43.53 20.80 -14.40
C PHE A 25 45.04 20.99 -14.41
N THR A 26 45.65 20.82 -13.25
CA THR A 26 47.11 20.84 -13.12
C THR A 26 47.70 19.47 -13.48
N ARG A 27 48.99 19.42 -13.83
CA ARG A 27 49.71 18.15 -14.09
C ARG A 27 49.57 17.13 -12.96
N ARG A 28 49.57 17.59 -11.71
CA ARG A 28 49.43 16.72 -10.52
C ARG A 28 48.03 16.08 -10.48
N GLU A 29 46.99 16.87 -10.70
CA GLU A 29 45.61 16.36 -10.77
C GLU A 29 45.41 15.42 -11.96
N ILE A 30 46.00 15.72 -13.12
CA ILE A 30 45.95 14.84 -14.29
C ILE A 30 46.61 13.49 -13.99
N ALA A 31 47.76 13.47 -13.31
CA ALA A 31 48.40 12.23 -12.90
C ALA A 31 47.51 11.39 -11.96
N GLU A 32 46.77 12.03 -11.05
CA GLU A 32 45.80 11.36 -10.20
C GLU A 32 44.60 10.82 -11.01
N ILE A 33 44.09 11.59 -11.97
CA ILE A 33 43.01 11.16 -12.87
C ILE A 33 43.42 9.92 -13.66
N VAL A 34 44.63 9.92 -14.24
CA VAL A 34 45.19 8.77 -14.97
C VAL A 34 45.34 7.56 -14.06
N LYS A 35 45.81 7.76 -12.82
CA LYS A 35 45.94 6.69 -11.82
C LYS A 35 44.58 6.06 -11.49
N GLN A 36 43.53 6.86 -11.28
CA GLN A 36 42.19 6.36 -10.99
C GLN A 36 41.56 5.66 -12.20
N ARG A 37 41.65 6.25 -13.40
CA ARG A 37 41.17 5.63 -14.64
C ARG A 37 41.85 4.29 -14.90
N ARG A 38 43.17 4.21 -14.72
CA ARG A 38 43.92 2.96 -14.82
C ARG A 38 43.38 1.89 -13.87
N LYS A 39 43.08 2.23 -12.61
CA LYS A 39 42.49 1.29 -11.65
C LYS A 39 41.11 0.78 -12.11
N PHE A 40 40.25 1.67 -12.61
CA PHE A 40 38.94 1.27 -13.13
C PHE A 40 39.07 0.38 -14.38
N GLU A 41 39.92 0.74 -15.33
CA GLU A 41 40.16 -0.07 -16.53
C GLU A 41 40.68 -1.48 -16.19
N TYR A 42 41.56 -1.61 -15.19
CA TYR A 42 41.97 -2.93 -14.69
C TYR A 42 40.81 -3.71 -14.04
N ARG A 43 39.95 -3.05 -13.25
CA ARG A 43 38.77 -3.67 -12.65
C ARG A 43 37.79 -4.20 -13.72
N LEU A 44 37.57 -3.42 -14.78
CA LEU A 44 36.69 -3.75 -15.90
C LEU A 44 37.22 -4.88 -16.78
N LYS A 45 38.54 -5.09 -16.80
CA LYS A 45 39.21 -6.15 -17.59
C LYS A 45 39.41 -7.46 -16.86
N ARG A 46 38.97 -7.56 -15.60
CA ARG A 46 38.88 -8.84 -14.87
C ARG A 46 38.04 -9.83 -15.69
N PRO A 47 38.29 -11.16 -15.60
CA PRO A 47 37.45 -12.17 -16.25
C PRO A 47 35.95 -12.05 -15.89
N SER A 48 35.68 -11.70 -14.63
CA SER A 48 34.35 -11.41 -14.09
C SER A 48 34.33 -10.01 -13.46
N PRO A 49 34.18 -8.93 -14.26
CA PRO A 49 34.01 -7.60 -13.71
C PRO A 49 32.67 -7.53 -12.97
N LEU A 50 32.57 -6.74 -11.90
CA LEU A 50 31.33 -6.57 -11.13
C LEU A 50 30.50 -5.41 -11.70
N LYS A 51 29.17 -5.47 -11.59
CA LYS A 51 28.27 -4.36 -11.98
C LYS A 51 28.63 -3.06 -11.27
N GLN A 52 28.94 -3.17 -9.98
CA GLN A 52 29.34 -2.04 -9.14
C GLN A 52 30.60 -1.36 -9.64
N ASP A 53 31.54 -2.08 -10.28
CA ASP A 53 32.75 -1.48 -10.85
C ASP A 53 32.41 -0.57 -12.05
N PHE A 54 31.43 -0.95 -12.87
CA PHE A 54 30.95 -0.10 -13.97
C PHE A 54 30.25 1.15 -13.44
N ILE A 55 29.35 0.99 -12.46
CA ILE A 55 28.60 2.11 -11.86
C ILE A 55 29.58 3.08 -11.20
N ALA A 56 30.50 2.59 -10.37
CA ALA A 56 31.49 3.43 -9.70
C ALA A 56 32.38 4.19 -10.69
N TYR A 57 32.73 3.58 -11.83
CA TYR A 57 33.50 4.27 -12.87
C TYR A 57 32.67 5.34 -13.59
N ILE A 58 31.40 5.07 -13.87
CA ILE A 58 30.46 6.03 -14.45
C ILE A 58 30.27 7.22 -13.51
N ASP A 59 30.08 6.98 -12.22
CA ASP A 59 29.90 8.02 -11.21
C ASP A 59 31.15 8.88 -11.11
N TYR A 60 32.33 8.25 -11.09
CA TYR A 60 33.61 8.95 -11.10
C TYR A 60 33.78 9.85 -12.34
N GLU A 61 33.54 9.34 -13.54
CA GLU A 61 33.66 10.15 -14.76
C GLU A 61 32.57 11.25 -14.84
N THR A 62 31.39 11.00 -14.28
CA THR A 62 30.31 11.99 -14.21
C THR A 62 30.67 13.14 -13.26
N GLN A 63 31.23 12.83 -12.09
CA GLN A 63 31.75 13.81 -11.14
C GLN A 63 32.92 14.60 -11.73
N LEU A 64 33.83 13.93 -12.44
CA LEU A 64 34.95 14.58 -13.12
C LEU A 64 34.48 15.54 -14.21
N ASP A 65 33.50 15.16 -15.03
CA ASP A 65 32.91 16.06 -16.04
C ASP A 65 32.17 17.23 -15.39
N ALA A 66 31.49 17.01 -14.25
CA ALA A 66 30.86 18.09 -13.49
C ALA A 66 31.90 19.10 -12.96
N LEU A 67 33.00 18.62 -12.37
CA LEU A 67 34.10 19.45 -11.89
C LEU A 67 34.74 20.24 -13.04
N ARG A 68 35.02 19.57 -14.16
CA ARG A 68 35.54 20.20 -15.38
C ARG A 68 34.64 21.34 -15.87
N ARG A 69 33.32 21.14 -15.87
CA ARG A 69 32.35 22.19 -16.26
C ARG A 69 32.35 23.37 -15.29
N LEU A 70 32.44 23.13 -13.99
CA LEU A 70 32.53 24.18 -12.98
C LEU A 70 33.81 25.00 -13.16
N ARG A 71 34.96 24.34 -13.31
CA ARG A 71 36.25 25.00 -13.53
C ARG A 71 36.30 25.76 -14.85
N LYS A 72 35.75 25.18 -15.93
CA LYS A 72 35.60 25.88 -17.21
C LYS A 72 34.75 27.14 -17.08
N LYS A 73 33.64 27.09 -16.33
CA LYS A 73 32.81 28.27 -16.04
C LYS A 73 33.58 29.32 -15.22
N ALA A 74 34.33 28.89 -14.20
CA ALA A 74 35.15 29.79 -13.37
C ALA A 74 36.24 30.48 -14.18
N ALA A 75 37.04 29.72 -14.93
CA ALA A 75 38.07 30.25 -15.83
C ALA A 75 37.48 31.22 -16.86
N THR A 76 36.30 30.92 -17.41
CA THR A 76 35.60 31.83 -18.33
C THR A 76 35.17 33.13 -17.65
N ARG A 77 34.71 33.08 -16.37
CA ARG A 77 34.36 34.29 -15.59
C ARG A 77 35.58 35.14 -15.28
N GLU A 78 36.71 34.53 -14.95
CA GLU A 78 37.96 35.23 -14.68
C GLU A 78 38.50 35.95 -15.92
N LEU A 79 38.44 35.28 -17.09
CA LEU A 79 38.78 35.91 -18.37
C LEU A 79 37.90 37.12 -18.69
N LEU A 80 36.61 37.06 -18.31
CA LEU A 80 35.68 38.20 -18.46
C LEU A 80 36.00 39.35 -17.49
N ARG A 81 36.40 39.05 -16.25
CA ARG A 81 36.85 40.06 -15.27
C ARG A 81 38.12 40.78 -15.73
N GLN A 82 38.99 40.09 -16.48
CA GLN A 82 40.22 40.66 -17.05
C GLN A 82 40.01 41.47 -18.34
N GLY A 83 38.76 41.83 -18.69
CA GLY A 83 38.45 42.72 -19.81
C GLY A 83 38.60 42.10 -21.21
N LYS A 84 38.90 40.80 -21.32
CA LYS A 84 38.99 40.10 -22.61
C LYS A 84 37.57 39.83 -23.14
N LYS A 85 37.30 40.25 -24.39
CA LYS A 85 35.99 40.02 -25.05
C LYS A 85 35.62 38.53 -25.01
N LYS A 86 34.32 38.27 -24.82
CA LYS A 86 33.65 36.97 -24.73
C LYS A 86 33.80 36.18 -26.05
N THR A 87 35.00 35.74 -26.38
CA THR A 87 35.21 34.75 -27.44
C THR A 87 34.54 33.46 -26.96
N LYS A 88 33.48 33.03 -27.65
CA LYS A 88 32.89 31.70 -27.43
C LYS A 88 34.05 30.70 -27.47
N THR A 89 34.46 30.16 -26.31
CA THR A 89 35.53 29.16 -26.26
C THR A 89 35.11 28.02 -27.16
N ARG A 90 35.79 27.86 -28.31
CA ARG A 90 35.47 26.81 -29.28
C ARG A 90 35.44 25.47 -28.55
N LYS A 91 34.44 24.65 -28.83
CA LYS A 91 34.31 23.31 -28.22
C LYS A 91 35.57 22.52 -28.61
N SER A 92 36.33 22.05 -27.63
CA SER A 92 37.56 21.28 -27.86
C SER A 92 37.31 19.79 -27.62
N VAL A 93 38.30 18.94 -27.91
CA VAL A 93 38.25 17.48 -27.72
C VAL A 93 37.87 17.13 -26.27
N SER A 94 38.43 17.83 -25.28
CA SER A 94 38.10 17.64 -23.85
C SER A 94 36.65 17.94 -23.48
N ASP A 95 35.89 18.64 -24.33
CA ASP A 95 34.48 18.93 -24.07
C ASP A 95 33.55 17.76 -24.43
N PHE A 96 33.93 16.93 -25.39
CA PHE A 96 33.13 15.81 -25.90
C PHE A 96 33.59 14.45 -25.36
N ALA A 97 34.88 14.33 -25.03
CA ALA A 97 35.50 13.07 -24.70
C ALA A 97 34.98 12.42 -23.40
N PRO A 98 34.71 13.16 -22.29
CA PRO A 98 34.10 12.57 -21.08
C PRO A 98 32.72 11.98 -21.32
N VAL A 99 31.86 12.68 -22.07
CA VAL A 99 30.51 12.18 -22.41
C VAL A 99 30.60 10.92 -23.27
N SER A 100 31.54 10.91 -24.23
CA SER A 100 31.80 9.75 -25.08
C SER A 100 32.30 8.54 -24.29
N ARG A 101 33.16 8.76 -23.30
CA ARG A 101 33.65 7.72 -22.40
C ARG A 101 32.54 7.13 -21.53
N ILE A 102 31.76 7.98 -20.86
CA ILE A 102 30.65 7.52 -20.00
C ILE A 102 29.69 6.65 -20.82
N MET A 103 29.36 7.05 -22.05
CA MET A 103 28.52 6.24 -22.93
C MET A 103 29.13 4.89 -23.30
N GLU A 104 30.43 4.84 -23.57
CA GLU A 104 31.09 3.57 -23.90
C GLU A 104 31.13 2.65 -22.68
N ILE A 105 31.33 3.19 -21.47
CA ILE A 105 31.25 2.42 -20.22
C ILE A 105 29.84 1.88 -20.02
N TYR A 106 28.80 2.71 -20.19
CA TYR A 106 27.41 2.25 -20.14
C TYR A 106 27.14 1.17 -21.18
N ARG A 107 27.58 1.35 -22.43
CA ARG A 107 27.43 0.35 -23.50
C ARG A 107 28.08 -0.98 -23.12
N LEU A 108 29.29 -0.95 -22.57
CA LEU A 108 29.98 -2.16 -22.11
C LEU A 108 29.24 -2.83 -20.93
N ALA A 109 28.76 -2.03 -19.98
CA ALA A 109 28.03 -2.52 -18.80
C ALA A 109 26.74 -3.23 -19.22
N VAL A 110 25.97 -2.57 -20.07
CA VAL A 110 24.68 -3.02 -20.58
C VAL A 110 24.80 -4.27 -21.47
N MET A 111 25.83 -4.35 -22.31
CA MET A 111 26.06 -5.55 -23.14
C MET A 111 26.48 -6.77 -22.32
N ARG A 112 27.06 -6.56 -21.14
CA ARG A 112 27.43 -7.63 -20.20
C ARG A 112 26.25 -8.03 -19.32
N TYR A 113 25.54 -7.05 -18.76
CA TYR A 113 24.39 -7.21 -17.85
C TYR A 113 23.07 -6.91 -18.57
N LYS A 114 22.79 -7.68 -19.62
CA LYS A 114 21.62 -7.43 -20.49
C LYS A 114 20.30 -7.46 -19.74
N GLY A 115 20.17 -8.32 -18.72
CA GLY A 115 18.95 -8.50 -17.92
C GLY A 115 18.64 -7.36 -16.93
N ASP A 116 19.59 -6.46 -16.66
CA ASP A 116 19.41 -5.42 -15.65
C ASP A 116 18.72 -4.19 -16.26
N VAL A 117 17.41 -4.11 -16.08
CA VAL A 117 16.54 -3.04 -16.61
C VAL A 117 16.91 -1.68 -16.02
N GLU A 118 17.24 -1.61 -14.73
CA GLU A 118 17.65 -0.39 -14.04
C GLU A 118 18.90 0.23 -14.69
N LEU A 119 19.87 -0.62 -15.06
CA LEU A 119 21.07 -0.16 -15.76
C LEU A 119 20.76 0.42 -17.14
N TRP A 120 19.78 -0.15 -17.86
CA TRP A 120 19.30 0.39 -19.13
C TRP A 120 18.63 1.76 -18.95
N PHE A 121 17.76 1.92 -17.95
CA PHE A 121 17.11 3.21 -17.67
C PHE A 121 18.11 4.29 -17.26
N ARG A 122 19.09 3.99 -16.41
CA ARG A 122 20.19 4.93 -16.11
C ARG A 122 20.94 5.37 -17.36
N TYR A 123 21.17 4.45 -18.29
CA TYR A 123 21.82 4.78 -19.56
C TYR A 123 20.94 5.67 -20.45
N LEU A 124 19.64 5.40 -20.53
CA LEU A 124 18.66 6.20 -21.27
C LEU A 124 18.53 7.61 -20.68
N GLU A 125 18.43 7.73 -19.35
CA GLU A 125 18.39 9.02 -18.66
C GLU A 125 19.65 9.85 -18.90
N PHE A 126 20.83 9.22 -18.87
CA PHE A 126 22.08 9.89 -19.21
C PHE A 126 22.05 10.42 -20.66
N CYS A 127 21.56 9.61 -21.61
CA CYS A 127 21.40 10.03 -23.00
C CYS A 127 20.42 11.21 -23.15
N ARG A 128 19.31 11.19 -22.39
CA ARG A 128 18.31 12.26 -22.33
C ARG A 128 18.91 13.57 -21.81
N GLN A 129 19.57 13.54 -20.65
CA GLN A 129 20.20 14.71 -20.03
C GLN A 129 21.27 15.35 -20.93
N ARG A 130 21.96 14.55 -21.74
CA ARG A 130 23.02 15.01 -22.65
C ARG A 130 22.52 15.38 -24.05
N LYS A 131 21.20 15.25 -24.33
CA LYS A 131 20.57 15.47 -25.65
C LYS A 131 21.37 14.83 -26.80
N ASN A 132 21.79 13.58 -26.61
CA ASN A 132 22.66 12.92 -27.59
C ASN A 132 21.86 12.13 -28.63
N GLY A 133 22.24 12.24 -29.91
CA GLY A 133 21.60 11.52 -31.02
C GLY A 133 21.73 9.99 -30.98
N ARG A 134 22.54 9.43 -30.07
CA ARG A 134 22.62 7.96 -29.86
C ARG A 134 21.39 7.37 -29.16
N MET A 135 20.51 8.19 -28.59
CA MET A 135 19.31 7.75 -27.86
C MET A 135 18.47 6.74 -28.65
N LYS A 136 18.19 7.00 -29.94
CA LYS A 136 17.46 6.09 -30.84
C LYS A 136 18.05 4.69 -30.89
N LYS A 137 19.39 4.60 -30.99
CA LYS A 137 20.10 3.32 -31.04
C LYS A 137 20.01 2.58 -29.71
N VAL A 138 20.05 3.30 -28.60
CA VAL A 138 19.92 2.69 -27.26
C VAL A 138 18.51 2.17 -27.06
N LEU A 139 17.48 2.96 -27.37
CA LEU A 139 16.07 2.55 -27.29
C LEU A 139 15.80 1.29 -28.12
N ALA A 140 16.27 1.26 -29.37
CA ALA A 140 16.15 0.08 -30.23
C ALA A 140 16.84 -1.17 -29.63
N LEU A 141 17.99 -0.99 -28.96
CA LEU A 141 18.67 -2.07 -28.26
C LEU A 141 17.89 -2.54 -27.02
N VAL A 142 17.36 -1.62 -26.21
CA VAL A 142 16.59 -1.95 -25.00
C VAL A 142 15.36 -2.76 -25.39
N ILE A 143 14.61 -2.31 -26.39
CA ILE A 143 13.41 -2.99 -26.91
C ILE A 143 13.76 -4.39 -27.40
N ARG A 144 14.90 -4.56 -28.09
CA ARG A 144 15.34 -5.86 -28.58
C ARG A 144 15.66 -6.84 -27.45
N PHE A 145 16.25 -6.39 -26.35
CA PHE A 145 16.59 -7.24 -25.22
C PHE A 145 15.42 -7.44 -24.24
N HIS A 146 14.52 -6.47 -24.14
CA HIS A 146 13.40 -6.45 -23.19
C HIS A 146 12.05 -6.18 -23.88
N PRO A 147 11.63 -6.99 -24.88
CA PRO A 147 10.40 -6.74 -25.61
C PRO A 147 9.13 -6.98 -24.79
N LYS A 148 9.23 -7.75 -23.69
CA LYS A 148 8.12 -8.10 -22.80
C LYS A 148 7.84 -7.07 -21.69
N LEU A 149 8.61 -5.98 -21.62
CA LEU A 149 8.44 -4.95 -20.61
C LEU A 149 7.68 -3.75 -21.21
N PRO A 150 6.40 -3.54 -20.84
CA PRO A 150 5.58 -2.46 -21.38
C PRO A 150 6.20 -1.07 -21.16
N GLY A 151 6.81 -0.83 -19.99
CA GLY A 151 7.44 0.45 -19.65
C GLY A 151 8.56 0.88 -20.60
N VAL A 152 9.27 -0.05 -21.24
CA VAL A 152 10.29 0.27 -22.25
C VAL A 152 9.64 0.83 -23.52
N TRP A 153 8.51 0.26 -23.94
CA TRP A 153 7.75 0.75 -25.09
C TRP A 153 7.13 2.11 -24.83
N ILE A 154 6.53 2.29 -23.64
CA ILE A 154 5.97 3.58 -23.17
C ILE A 154 7.04 4.65 -23.22
N TYR A 155 8.19 4.41 -22.60
CA TYR A 155 9.29 5.36 -22.58
C TYR A 155 9.82 5.69 -23.98
N ALA A 156 9.95 4.68 -24.86
CA ALA A 156 10.43 4.88 -26.22
C ALA A 156 9.48 5.73 -27.07
N ALA A 157 8.18 5.46 -27.00
CA ALA A 157 7.18 6.24 -27.74
C ALA A 157 7.04 7.66 -27.18
N ALA A 158 7.03 7.83 -25.85
CA ALA A 158 7.01 9.15 -25.21
C ALA A 158 8.22 9.99 -25.64
N TRP A 159 9.41 9.37 -25.74
CA TRP A 159 10.59 10.07 -26.22
C TRP A 159 10.48 10.51 -27.69
N GLU A 160 10.00 9.64 -28.59
CA GLU A 160 9.76 9.99 -30.00
C GLU A 160 8.66 11.07 -30.15
N PHE A 161 7.61 11.02 -29.32
CA PHE A 161 6.50 11.96 -29.33
C PHE A 161 6.90 13.35 -28.82
N ASP A 162 7.55 13.44 -27.65
CA ASP A 162 7.86 14.72 -27.02
C ASP A 162 9.11 15.39 -27.58
N HIS A 163 10.16 14.61 -27.91
CA HIS A 163 11.46 15.17 -28.29
C HIS A 163 11.66 15.26 -29.80
N ASN A 164 11.22 14.26 -30.56
CA ASN A 164 11.35 14.27 -32.02
C ASN A 164 10.10 14.76 -32.73
N LEU A 165 9.01 15.01 -31.99
CA LEU A 165 7.71 15.41 -32.52
C LEU A 165 7.19 14.46 -33.61
N ASN A 166 7.60 13.18 -33.56
CA ASN A 166 7.28 12.19 -34.57
C ASN A 166 6.18 11.24 -34.07
N VAL A 167 4.94 11.63 -34.36
CA VAL A 167 3.74 10.92 -33.92
C VAL A 167 3.58 9.58 -34.63
N ALA A 168 3.93 9.50 -35.92
CA ALA A 168 3.86 8.25 -36.68
C ALA A 168 4.81 7.18 -36.11
N ALA A 169 6.04 7.58 -35.75
CA ALA A 169 6.99 6.68 -35.11
C ALA A 169 6.53 6.26 -33.70
N ALA A 170 6.01 7.20 -32.91
CA ALA A 170 5.48 6.91 -31.58
C ALA A 170 4.30 5.91 -31.63
N ARG A 171 3.35 6.11 -32.55
CA ARG A 171 2.23 5.19 -32.81
C ARG A 171 2.71 3.81 -33.25
N ALA A 172 3.66 3.74 -34.18
CA ALA A 172 4.22 2.46 -34.63
C ALA A 172 4.93 1.70 -33.50
N LEU A 173 5.62 2.40 -32.59
CA LEU A 173 6.22 1.82 -31.40
C LEU A 173 5.17 1.31 -30.42
N MET A 174 4.13 2.09 -30.13
CA MET A 174 3.00 1.69 -29.27
C MET A 174 2.29 0.44 -29.81
N GLN A 175 1.91 0.44 -31.09
CA GLN A 175 1.26 -0.71 -31.74
C GLN A 175 2.17 -1.95 -31.77
N SER A 176 3.48 -1.77 -31.94
CA SER A 176 4.44 -2.88 -31.85
C SER A 176 4.57 -3.39 -30.41
N GLY A 177 4.53 -2.50 -29.42
CA GLY A 177 4.48 -2.85 -28.01
C GLY A 177 3.22 -3.65 -27.67
N LEU A 178 2.04 -3.22 -28.13
CA LEU A 178 0.77 -3.89 -27.89
C LEU A 178 0.73 -5.30 -28.50
N ARG A 179 1.36 -5.49 -29.66
CA ARG A 179 1.54 -6.83 -30.25
C ARG A 179 2.43 -7.75 -29.39
N MET A 180 3.42 -7.20 -28.71
CA MET A 180 4.34 -7.96 -27.85
C MET A 180 3.80 -8.17 -26.43
N CYS A 181 3.04 -7.20 -25.91
CA CYS A 181 2.51 -7.14 -24.55
C CYS A 181 1.01 -6.79 -24.57
N PRO A 182 0.13 -7.65 -25.11
CA PRO A 182 -1.30 -7.35 -25.22
C PRO A 182 -2.00 -7.27 -23.85
N ASN A 183 -1.46 -7.96 -22.86
CA ASN A 183 -2.05 -8.08 -21.51
C ASN A 183 -1.73 -6.89 -20.59
N SER A 184 -1.04 -5.86 -21.06
CA SER A 184 -0.63 -4.72 -20.23
C SER A 184 -1.67 -3.61 -20.28
N GLU A 185 -2.33 -3.34 -19.16
CA GLU A 185 -3.28 -2.23 -19.03
C GLU A 185 -2.60 -0.87 -19.28
N ASP A 186 -1.46 -0.64 -18.63
CA ASP A 186 -0.69 0.62 -18.75
C ASP A 186 -0.38 0.99 -20.20
N LEU A 187 -0.11 0.01 -21.06
CA LEU A 187 0.26 0.25 -22.45
C LEU A 187 -0.93 0.71 -23.28
N TRP A 188 -2.11 0.13 -23.05
CA TRP A 188 -3.36 0.57 -23.68
C TRP A 188 -3.76 1.97 -23.23
N VAL A 189 -3.61 2.24 -21.94
CA VAL A 189 -3.93 3.53 -21.30
C VAL A 189 -3.02 4.63 -21.81
N GLU A 190 -1.70 4.40 -21.82
CA GLU A 190 -0.74 5.38 -22.32
C GLU A 190 -0.85 5.57 -23.83
N TYR A 191 -1.22 4.53 -24.60
CA TYR A 191 -1.52 4.70 -26.02
C TYR A 191 -2.72 5.62 -26.24
N LEU A 192 -3.82 5.42 -25.50
CA LEU A 192 -4.99 6.31 -25.54
C LEU A 192 -4.62 7.75 -25.17
N ARG A 193 -3.88 7.94 -24.07
CA ARG A 193 -3.43 9.26 -23.59
C ARG A 193 -2.56 9.97 -24.62
N MET A 194 -1.63 9.25 -25.25
CA MET A 194 -0.77 9.79 -26.30
C MET A 194 -1.57 10.26 -27.50
N GLU A 195 -2.54 9.46 -27.97
CA GLU A 195 -3.42 9.81 -29.09
C GLU A 195 -4.30 11.02 -28.78
N LEU A 196 -4.91 11.07 -27.59
CA LEU A 196 -5.68 12.22 -27.14
C LEU A 196 -4.82 13.49 -27.02
N THR A 197 -3.61 13.37 -26.49
CA THR A 197 -2.65 14.48 -26.42
C THR A 197 -2.27 14.98 -27.81
N TYR A 198 -2.11 14.07 -28.78
CA TYR A 198 -1.86 14.43 -30.17
C TYR A 198 -3.03 15.20 -30.78
N LEU A 199 -4.26 14.72 -30.59
CA LEU A 199 -5.47 15.36 -31.08
C LEU A 199 -5.63 16.78 -30.49
N ASN A 200 -5.38 16.95 -29.19
CA ASN A 200 -5.39 18.24 -28.52
C ASN A 200 -4.32 19.19 -29.08
N LYS A 201 -3.09 18.71 -29.29
CA LYS A 201 -2.02 19.49 -29.93
C LYS A 201 -2.41 19.91 -31.35
N LEU A 202 -3.11 19.06 -32.10
CA LEU A 202 -3.55 19.39 -33.46
C LEU A 202 -4.69 20.41 -33.46
N LYS A 203 -5.67 20.27 -32.55
CA LYS A 203 -6.75 21.26 -32.35
C LYS A 203 -6.16 22.63 -31.99
N ALA A 204 -5.23 22.68 -31.04
CA ALA A 204 -4.56 23.92 -30.64
C ALA A 204 -3.78 24.58 -31.81
N ARG A 205 -3.15 23.78 -32.68
CA ARG A 205 -2.47 24.31 -33.88
C ARG A 205 -3.45 24.92 -34.88
N LYS A 206 -4.58 24.28 -35.13
CA LYS A 206 -5.62 24.81 -36.04
C LYS A 206 -6.22 26.12 -35.52
N VAL A 207 -6.52 26.19 -34.21
CA VAL A 207 -6.96 27.43 -33.54
C VAL A 207 -5.90 28.53 -33.69
N ALA A 208 -4.63 28.22 -33.46
CA ALA A 208 -3.54 29.19 -33.56
C ALA A 208 -3.28 29.69 -35.00
N LEU A 209 -3.55 28.88 -36.01
CA LEU A 209 -3.45 29.23 -37.43
C LEU A 209 -4.63 30.11 -37.92
N GLY A 210 -5.64 30.35 -37.07
CA GLY A 210 -6.76 31.23 -37.37
C GLY A 210 -7.81 30.64 -38.32
N GLU A 211 -7.79 29.32 -38.51
CA GLU A 211 -8.83 28.57 -39.23
C GLU A 211 -10.14 28.46 -38.43
N ASP A 212 -10.10 28.69 -37.11
CA ASP A 212 -11.29 28.82 -36.25
C ASP A 212 -11.68 30.29 -36.08
N LYS A 213 -12.60 30.79 -36.94
CA LYS A 213 -13.37 32.01 -36.65
C LYS A 213 -14.78 31.72 -36.13
N GLY A 214 -15.08 30.46 -35.80
CA GLY A 214 -16.42 29.97 -35.48
C GLY A 214 -16.59 29.36 -34.09
N THR A 215 -15.96 29.88 -33.03
CA THR A 215 -16.44 29.62 -31.66
C THR A 215 -16.06 30.77 -30.72
N LEU A 216 -17.02 31.63 -30.39
CA LEU A 216 -16.84 32.77 -29.51
C LEU A 216 -16.98 32.36 -28.04
N VAL A 217 -15.87 32.34 -27.28
CA VAL A 217 -15.75 33.07 -26.01
C VAL A 217 -14.33 33.64 -25.94
N ARG A 218 -14.19 34.95 -26.23
CA ARG A 218 -13.00 35.72 -25.88
C ARG A 218 -13.08 36.04 -24.39
N ASP A 219 -12.56 35.17 -23.54
CA ASP A 219 -12.25 35.53 -22.16
C ASP A 219 -10.86 36.17 -22.07
N LYS A 220 -10.81 37.33 -21.41
CA LYS A 220 -9.62 38.16 -21.22
C LYS A 220 -8.54 37.43 -20.41
N LYS A 221 -7.65 36.67 -21.06
CA LYS A 221 -6.32 36.29 -20.55
C LYS A 221 -5.26 36.36 -21.67
N ASP A 222 -5.06 37.56 -22.21
CA ASP A 222 -4.07 37.84 -23.28
C ASP A 222 -2.59 37.69 -22.85
N ALA A 223 -2.31 37.42 -21.57
CA ALA A 223 -0.94 37.28 -21.04
C ALA A 223 -0.41 35.84 -21.19
N ASP A 224 -1.23 34.84 -20.85
CA ASP A 224 -0.82 33.43 -20.88
C ASP A 224 -0.71 32.90 -22.32
N GLU A 225 -1.54 33.41 -23.23
CA GLU A 225 -1.53 33.01 -24.64
C GLU A 225 -0.30 33.54 -25.39
N LYS A 226 0.18 34.74 -25.02
CA LYS A 226 1.44 35.29 -25.53
C LYS A 226 2.64 34.55 -24.95
N GLN A 227 2.60 34.24 -23.65
CA GLN A 227 3.65 33.47 -23.00
C GLN A 227 3.77 32.05 -23.59
N TRP A 228 2.65 31.38 -23.87
CA TRP A 228 2.64 30.07 -24.53
C TRP A 228 3.14 30.12 -25.98
N LYS A 229 2.78 31.16 -26.75
CA LYS A 229 3.30 31.39 -28.11
C LYS A 229 4.81 31.66 -28.12
N GLU A 230 5.32 32.34 -27.09
CA GLU A 230 6.73 32.69 -26.95
C GLU A 230 7.56 31.50 -26.45
N GLU A 231 7.02 30.68 -25.54
CA GLU A 231 7.61 29.42 -25.06
C GLU A 231 7.64 28.33 -26.14
N ASN A 232 6.70 28.34 -27.09
CA ASN A 232 6.60 27.36 -28.17
C ASN A 232 7.03 27.89 -29.55
N LYS A 233 7.76 29.01 -29.59
CA LYS A 233 8.21 29.64 -30.85
C LYS A 233 9.03 28.73 -31.75
N ASP A 234 9.78 27.79 -31.16
CA ASP A 234 10.56 26.77 -31.88
C ASP A 234 9.69 25.68 -32.55
N LEU A 235 8.40 25.58 -32.19
CA LEU A 235 7.44 24.63 -32.77
C LEU A 235 6.79 25.15 -34.08
N PHE A 236 6.98 26.43 -34.40
CA PHE A 236 6.36 27.13 -35.54
C PHE A 236 7.36 27.51 -36.66
N MET A 237 8.60 27.03 -36.60
CA MET A 237 9.55 27.16 -37.71
C MET A 237 9.19 26.15 -38.81
N SER A 238 8.63 26.66 -39.91
CA SER A 238 8.37 25.89 -41.14
C SER A 238 9.66 25.23 -41.64
N LEU A 239 9.59 23.92 -41.91
CA LEU A 239 10.53 23.28 -42.82
C LEU A 239 10.27 23.84 -44.22
N ASP A 240 11.37 24.13 -44.92
CA ASP A 240 11.46 24.66 -46.28
C ASP A 240 10.22 24.38 -47.16
N ASP A 241 9.55 25.45 -47.58
CA ASP A 241 8.84 25.46 -48.87
C ASP A 241 9.18 26.78 -49.56
N GLU A 242 9.82 26.64 -50.72
CA GLU A 242 10.13 27.70 -51.65
C GLU A 242 8.85 28.40 -52.12
N ASP A 243 8.96 29.72 -52.27
CA ASP A 243 8.02 30.67 -52.85
C ASP A 243 6.98 30.07 -53.81
N LYS A 244 5.71 30.07 -53.40
CA LYS A 244 4.56 30.29 -54.30
C LYS A 244 3.52 31.15 -53.64
N GLU A 245 3.56 32.44 -53.94
CA GLU A 245 2.36 33.27 -53.97
C GLU A 245 1.34 32.60 -54.90
N ASN A 246 0.20 32.16 -54.36
CA ASN A 246 -1.04 32.10 -55.11
C ASN A 246 -2.21 32.37 -54.17
N ASN A 247 -2.87 33.48 -54.48
CA ASN A 247 -4.16 33.91 -53.96
C ASN A 247 -5.21 32.88 -54.38
N ASP A 248 -5.86 32.21 -53.42
CA ASP A 248 -7.13 31.52 -53.69
C ASP A 248 -8.07 31.64 -52.49
N HIS A 249 -9.23 32.24 -52.77
CA HIS A 249 -10.40 32.27 -51.90
C HIS A 249 -10.96 30.85 -51.76
N VAL A 250 -10.66 30.16 -50.66
CA VAL A 250 -11.34 28.90 -50.29
C VAL A 250 -12.63 29.25 -49.54
N SER A 251 -13.76 28.71 -49.99
CA SER A 251 -15.08 28.94 -49.41
C SER A 251 -15.25 28.27 -48.04
N ASP A 252 -15.94 28.95 -47.12
CA ASP A 252 -16.19 28.56 -45.72
C ASP A 252 -16.82 27.16 -45.53
N GLU A 253 -17.44 26.56 -46.56
CA GLU A 253 -18.02 25.20 -46.46
C GLU A 253 -16.98 24.07 -46.49
N GLU A 254 -15.76 24.29 -47.01
CA GLU A 254 -14.72 23.25 -47.07
C GLU A 254 -13.92 23.12 -45.77
N SER A 255 -13.86 24.18 -44.95
CA SER A 255 -13.20 24.18 -43.64
C SER A 255 -14.09 23.50 -42.59
N GLU A 256 -15.39 23.75 -42.58
CA GLU A 256 -16.36 23.07 -41.69
C GLU A 256 -16.41 21.55 -41.95
N LYS A 257 -16.49 21.11 -43.22
CA LYS A 257 -16.45 19.68 -43.56
C LYS A 257 -15.14 18.99 -43.15
N LYS A 258 -14.02 19.72 -43.12
CA LYS A 258 -12.71 19.19 -42.65
C LYS A 258 -12.62 19.12 -41.12
N LEU A 259 -13.42 19.90 -40.39
CA LEU A 259 -13.51 19.85 -38.92
C LEU A 259 -14.31 18.61 -38.48
N ASP A 260 -15.45 18.35 -39.12
CA ASP A 260 -16.27 17.15 -38.86
C ASP A 260 -15.50 15.86 -39.16
N LEU A 261 -14.83 15.78 -40.32
CA LEU A 261 -13.99 14.64 -40.69
C LEU A 261 -12.86 14.36 -39.69
N PHE A 262 -12.37 15.39 -39.00
CA PHE A 262 -11.31 15.24 -37.99
C PHE A 262 -11.85 14.70 -36.66
N SER A 263 -13.01 15.19 -36.21
CA SER A 263 -13.70 14.66 -35.03
C SER A 263 -14.11 13.20 -35.26
N GLU A 264 -14.64 12.90 -36.45
CA GLU A 264 -15.01 11.54 -36.84
C GLU A 264 -13.80 10.60 -36.88
N HIS A 265 -12.65 11.05 -37.42
CA HIS A 265 -11.43 10.26 -37.43
C HIS A 265 -10.86 10.03 -36.03
N ALA A 266 -10.94 11.04 -35.16
CA ALA A 266 -10.57 10.93 -33.75
C ALA A 266 -11.46 9.92 -33.00
N SER A 267 -12.77 10.06 -33.12
CA SER A 267 -13.77 9.16 -32.52
C SER A 267 -13.60 7.72 -33.02
N GLY A 268 -13.39 7.53 -34.33
CA GLY A 268 -13.07 6.24 -34.93
C GLY A 268 -11.80 5.62 -34.37
N LEU A 269 -10.74 6.42 -34.20
CA LEU A 269 -9.50 5.95 -33.59
C LEU A 269 -9.72 5.52 -32.13
N LEU A 270 -10.41 6.32 -31.32
CA LEU A 270 -10.71 5.98 -29.92
C LEU A 270 -11.54 4.69 -29.81
N LYS A 271 -12.58 4.54 -30.65
CA LYS A 271 -13.40 3.31 -30.77
C LYS A 271 -12.54 2.09 -31.14
N THR A 272 -11.59 2.23 -32.08
CA THR A 272 -10.70 1.12 -32.46
C THR A 272 -9.71 0.74 -31.36
N VAL A 273 -9.18 1.72 -30.62
CA VAL A 273 -8.29 1.45 -29.47
C VAL A 273 -9.06 0.75 -28.36
N TYR A 274 -10.26 1.23 -28.03
CA TYR A 274 -11.11 0.64 -27.00
C TYR A 274 -11.54 -0.79 -27.34
N SER A 275 -12.04 -1.03 -28.55
CA SER A 275 -12.42 -2.37 -29.00
C SER A 275 -11.22 -3.34 -29.03
N GLY A 276 -10.04 -2.87 -29.45
CA GLY A 276 -8.79 -3.64 -29.37
C GLY A 276 -8.39 -3.98 -27.93
N ALA A 277 -8.58 -3.03 -27.01
CA ALA A 277 -8.30 -3.22 -25.58
C ALA A 277 -9.24 -4.24 -24.93
N ILE A 278 -10.55 -4.19 -25.21
CA ILE A 278 -11.53 -5.17 -24.71
C ILE A 278 -11.22 -6.57 -25.23
N GLN A 279 -10.87 -6.71 -26.52
CA GLN A 279 -10.53 -8.01 -27.10
C GLN A 279 -9.27 -8.61 -26.44
N ALA A 280 -8.29 -7.77 -26.11
CA ALA A 280 -7.05 -8.21 -25.45
C ALA A 280 -7.25 -8.49 -23.95
N LEU A 281 -8.06 -7.68 -23.26
CA LEU A 281 -8.29 -7.73 -21.82
C LEU A 281 -9.80 -7.66 -21.48
N PRO A 282 -10.57 -8.72 -21.71
CA PRO A 282 -12.02 -8.70 -21.45
C PRO A 282 -12.35 -8.56 -19.97
N SER A 283 -11.55 -9.17 -19.09
CA SER A 283 -11.80 -9.28 -17.65
C SER A 283 -11.27 -8.11 -16.82
N SER A 284 -10.62 -7.12 -17.43
CA SER A 284 -10.06 -6.00 -16.68
C SER A 284 -11.10 -4.89 -16.48
N PHE A 285 -11.56 -4.75 -15.24
CA PHE A 285 -12.42 -3.64 -14.82
C PHE A 285 -11.63 -2.33 -14.68
N SER A 286 -10.42 -2.39 -14.13
CA SER A 286 -9.52 -1.23 -13.93
C SER A 286 -9.22 -0.50 -15.23
N LEU A 287 -8.98 -1.23 -16.32
CA LEU A 287 -8.72 -0.66 -17.64
C LEU A 287 -9.89 0.19 -18.14
N ARG A 288 -11.11 -0.35 -18.08
CA ARG A 288 -12.32 0.34 -18.56
C ARG A 288 -12.65 1.57 -17.71
N LYS A 289 -12.43 1.47 -16.39
CA LYS A 289 -12.50 2.61 -15.47
C LYS A 289 -11.52 3.72 -15.86
N GLN A 290 -10.24 3.39 -16.08
CA GLN A 290 -9.22 4.37 -16.48
C GLN A 290 -9.53 5.01 -17.84
N PHE A 291 -10.08 4.23 -18.79
CA PHE A 291 -10.54 4.77 -20.08
C PHE A 291 -11.63 5.83 -19.88
N LEU A 292 -12.63 5.58 -19.03
CA LEU A 292 -13.68 6.56 -18.71
C LEU A 292 -13.12 7.82 -18.05
N GLU A 293 -12.25 7.69 -17.05
CA GLU A 293 -11.63 8.83 -16.37
C GLU A 293 -10.84 9.72 -17.36
N ILE A 294 -10.13 9.09 -18.30
CA ILE A 294 -9.38 9.81 -19.33
C ILE A 294 -10.32 10.55 -20.29
N LEU A 295 -11.45 9.95 -20.66
CA LEU A 295 -12.43 10.58 -21.54
C LEU A 295 -13.18 11.71 -20.86
N GLU A 296 -13.50 11.58 -19.57
CA GLU A 296 -14.11 12.66 -18.77
C GLU A 296 -13.19 13.88 -18.66
N SER A 297 -11.86 13.65 -18.60
CA SER A 297 -10.89 14.75 -18.52
C SER A 297 -10.73 15.57 -19.81
N ILE A 298 -11.28 15.10 -20.94
CA ILE A 298 -11.07 15.72 -22.26
C ILE A 298 -12.39 15.90 -23.00
N GLU A 299 -12.83 17.15 -23.14
CA GLU A 299 -14.00 17.54 -23.94
C GLU A 299 -13.71 17.39 -25.45
N VAL A 300 -13.87 16.17 -25.97
CA VAL A 300 -13.93 15.89 -27.41
C VAL A 300 -15.40 15.81 -27.82
N ALA A 301 -15.79 16.48 -28.91
CA ALA A 301 -17.09 16.25 -29.53
C ALA A 301 -17.19 14.76 -29.90
N ASP A 302 -18.29 14.09 -29.54
CA ASP A 302 -18.51 12.63 -29.65
C ASP A 302 -17.98 11.74 -28.51
N SER A 303 -17.45 12.31 -27.42
CA SER A 303 -17.06 11.53 -26.22
C SER A 303 -18.25 10.84 -25.53
N GLU A 304 -19.46 11.39 -25.65
CA GLU A 304 -20.66 10.89 -24.98
C GLU A 304 -21.17 9.56 -25.56
N GLU A 305 -21.07 9.36 -26.89
CA GLU A 305 -21.48 8.08 -27.50
C GLU A 305 -20.59 6.93 -27.05
N LEU A 306 -19.27 7.17 -27.03
CA LEU A 306 -18.29 6.19 -26.61
C LEU A 306 -18.37 5.95 -25.09
N ARG A 307 -18.68 6.97 -24.29
CA ARG A 307 -19.02 6.82 -22.86
C ARG A 307 -20.21 5.88 -22.67
N ILE A 308 -21.31 6.11 -23.38
CA ILE A 308 -22.51 5.27 -23.30
C ILE A 308 -22.20 3.84 -23.73
N GLU A 309 -21.38 3.65 -24.76
CA GLU A 309 -20.92 2.33 -25.20
C GLU A 309 -20.10 1.61 -24.13
N ILE A 310 -19.11 2.29 -23.51
CA ILE A 310 -18.30 1.73 -22.43
C ILE A 310 -19.18 1.33 -21.24
N LEU A 311 -20.09 2.21 -20.81
CA LEU A 311 -20.99 1.91 -19.68
C LEU A 311 -21.90 0.71 -19.98
N ARG A 312 -22.38 0.59 -21.22
CA ARG A 312 -23.19 -0.57 -21.66
C ARG A 312 -22.38 -1.87 -21.62
N ASP A 313 -21.15 -1.83 -22.12
CA ASP A 313 -20.24 -2.99 -22.09
C ASP A 313 -19.85 -3.38 -20.66
N MET A 314 -19.60 -2.41 -19.78
CA MET A 314 -19.29 -2.67 -18.38
C MET A 314 -20.48 -3.31 -17.66
N LYS A 315 -21.72 -2.85 -17.91
CA LYS A 315 -22.92 -3.48 -17.37
C LYS A 315 -23.11 -4.91 -17.87
N ARG A 316 -22.79 -5.20 -19.14
CA ARG A 316 -22.87 -6.55 -19.70
C ARG A 316 -21.87 -7.49 -19.03
N ASP A 317 -20.63 -7.04 -18.86
CA ASP A 317 -19.52 -7.92 -18.51
C ASP A 317 -19.28 -8.04 -16.99
N PHE A 318 -19.57 -6.99 -16.20
CA PHE A 318 -19.26 -6.93 -14.76
C PHE A 318 -20.49 -6.83 -13.85
N SER A 319 -21.71 -7.02 -14.36
CA SER A 319 -22.92 -6.94 -13.53
C SER A 319 -22.98 -7.99 -12.42
N ALA A 320 -22.18 -9.05 -12.50
CA ALA A 320 -22.03 -10.06 -11.44
C ALA A 320 -21.05 -9.64 -10.33
N ASP A 321 -20.21 -8.63 -10.57
CA ASP A 321 -19.13 -8.24 -9.66
C ASP A 321 -19.57 -7.11 -8.71
N PRO A 322 -19.42 -7.28 -7.39
CA PRO A 322 -19.80 -6.25 -6.43
C PRO A 322 -19.08 -4.90 -6.58
N GLU A 323 -17.83 -4.93 -7.01
CA GLU A 323 -16.98 -3.74 -7.17
C GLU A 323 -17.45 -2.82 -8.30
N TYR A 324 -18.04 -3.39 -9.36
CA TYR A 324 -18.63 -2.61 -10.46
C TYR A 324 -19.77 -1.72 -9.97
N TRP A 325 -20.65 -2.27 -9.12
CA TRP A 325 -21.80 -1.55 -8.59
C TRP A 325 -21.41 -0.47 -7.58
N ASP A 326 -20.40 -0.71 -6.73
CA ASP A 326 -19.85 0.33 -5.84
C ASP A 326 -19.24 1.48 -6.66
N TRP A 327 -18.46 1.16 -7.69
CA TRP A 327 -17.92 2.19 -8.57
C TRP A 327 -19.01 2.97 -9.31
N LEU A 328 -20.03 2.31 -9.86
CA LEU A 328 -21.14 2.98 -10.55
C LEU A 328 -21.89 3.92 -9.61
N ALA A 329 -22.15 3.51 -8.37
CA ALA A 329 -22.80 4.35 -7.38
C ALA A 329 -21.93 5.54 -6.94
N ARG A 330 -20.60 5.35 -6.87
CA ARG A 330 -19.65 6.45 -6.59
C ARG A 330 -19.47 7.41 -7.77
N LEU A 331 -19.63 6.94 -9.01
CA LEU A 331 -19.60 7.80 -10.19
C LEU A 331 -20.76 8.83 -10.19
N GLU A 332 -21.93 8.44 -9.66
CA GLU A 332 -23.07 9.33 -9.47
C GLU A 332 -22.86 10.36 -8.34
N MET A 333 -21.87 10.13 -7.46
CA MET A 333 -21.48 10.99 -6.34
C MET A 333 -19.99 11.36 -6.42
N PRO A 334 -19.56 12.18 -7.41
CA PRO A 334 -18.19 12.66 -7.47
C PRO A 334 -17.89 13.50 -6.23
N ASP A 335 -16.66 13.39 -5.71
CA ASP A 335 -16.21 14.13 -4.53
C ASP A 335 -16.58 15.61 -4.64
N ALA A 336 -17.17 16.17 -3.57
CA ALA A 336 -17.57 17.57 -3.49
C ALA A 336 -16.40 18.56 -3.73
N SER A 337 -15.16 18.08 -3.65
CA SER A 337 -13.94 18.84 -3.97
C SER A 337 -13.80 19.14 -5.48
N ILE A 338 -14.43 18.37 -6.36
CA ILE A 338 -14.28 18.48 -7.82
C ILE A 338 -15.33 19.43 -8.42
N THR A 339 -16.55 19.45 -7.88
CA THR A 339 -17.68 20.18 -8.49
C THR A 339 -17.90 21.58 -7.93
N GLY A 340 -17.42 21.89 -6.72
CA GLY A 340 -17.61 23.22 -6.10
C GLY A 340 -19.08 23.61 -5.89
N GLU A 341 -20.03 22.70 -6.14
CA GLU A 341 -21.46 22.94 -6.08
C GLU A 341 -21.98 22.70 -4.67
N LYS A 342 -22.23 23.79 -3.93
CA LYS A 342 -22.87 23.80 -2.61
C LYS A 342 -24.41 23.76 -2.68
N ASN A 343 -24.99 23.04 -3.64
CA ASN A 343 -26.44 22.91 -3.74
C ASN A 343 -26.89 21.63 -3.01
N GLU A 344 -27.40 21.79 -1.79
CA GLU A 344 -27.84 20.70 -0.91
C GLU A 344 -28.90 19.79 -1.58
N ASP A 345 -29.84 20.37 -2.34
CA ASP A 345 -30.87 19.62 -3.08
C ASP A 345 -30.30 18.78 -4.23
N ALA A 346 -29.26 19.29 -4.92
CA ALA A 346 -28.59 18.56 -5.98
C ALA A 346 -27.82 17.36 -5.42
N MET A 347 -27.18 17.52 -4.26
CA MET A 347 -26.50 16.43 -3.55
C MET A 347 -27.48 15.35 -3.10
N TYR A 348 -28.64 15.72 -2.55
CA TYR A 348 -29.67 14.74 -2.17
C TYR A 348 -30.23 13.97 -3.36
N SER A 349 -30.47 14.64 -4.50
CA SER A 349 -30.93 13.97 -5.72
C SER A 349 -29.90 12.99 -6.31
N ARG A 350 -28.59 13.33 -6.25
CA ARG A 350 -27.48 12.47 -6.68
C ARG A 350 -27.33 11.26 -5.75
N LEU A 351 -27.45 11.48 -4.44
CA LEU A 351 -27.47 10.40 -3.46
C LEU A 351 -28.62 9.42 -3.71
N GLN A 352 -29.82 9.93 -4.01
CA GLN A 352 -30.97 9.07 -4.27
C GLN A 352 -30.74 8.18 -5.51
N LYS A 353 -30.03 8.68 -6.52
CA LYS A 353 -29.60 7.87 -7.67
C LYS A 353 -28.58 6.80 -7.27
N ALA A 354 -27.56 7.16 -6.47
CA ALA A 354 -26.58 6.18 -5.98
C ALA A 354 -27.24 5.07 -5.13
N VAL A 355 -28.19 5.43 -4.26
CA VAL A 355 -29.01 4.47 -3.50
C VAL A 355 -29.82 3.56 -4.42
N GLN A 356 -30.43 4.10 -5.49
CA GLN A 356 -31.14 3.28 -6.48
C GLN A 356 -30.19 2.29 -7.17
N VAL A 357 -28.96 2.69 -7.51
CA VAL A 357 -27.95 1.80 -8.08
C VAL A 357 -27.61 0.65 -7.13
N TYR A 358 -27.42 0.92 -5.83
CA TYR A 358 -27.20 -0.14 -4.84
C TYR A 358 -28.40 -1.07 -4.65
N GLU A 359 -29.62 -0.54 -4.70
CA GLU A 359 -30.84 -1.34 -4.64
C GLU A 359 -31.02 -2.24 -5.87
N GLU A 360 -30.63 -1.77 -7.06
CA GLU A 360 -30.53 -2.60 -8.26
C GLU A 360 -29.43 -3.67 -8.12
N ALA A 361 -28.30 -3.30 -7.54
CA ALA A 361 -27.18 -4.21 -7.30
C ALA A 361 -27.53 -5.34 -6.33
N ILE A 362 -28.25 -5.07 -5.24
CA ILE A 362 -28.71 -6.10 -4.28
C ILE A 362 -29.67 -7.08 -4.95
N LYS A 363 -30.52 -6.61 -5.87
CA LYS A 363 -31.41 -7.49 -6.65
C LYS A 363 -30.66 -8.36 -7.63
N ALA A 364 -29.60 -7.84 -8.26
CA ALA A 364 -28.78 -8.57 -9.22
C ALA A 364 -27.82 -9.56 -8.54
N VAL A 365 -27.16 -9.13 -7.45
CA VAL A 365 -26.11 -9.87 -6.74
C VAL A 365 -26.31 -9.75 -5.22
N PRO A 366 -27.22 -10.55 -4.64
CA PRO A 366 -27.38 -10.61 -3.18
C PRO A 366 -26.14 -11.28 -2.57
N SER A 367 -25.20 -10.47 -2.08
CA SER A 367 -23.95 -10.92 -1.46
C SER A 367 -23.59 -10.08 -0.26
N ALA A 368 -22.92 -10.68 0.73
CA ALA A 368 -22.46 -9.97 1.92
C ALA A 368 -21.49 -8.82 1.58
N THR A 369 -20.67 -8.99 0.55
CA THR A 369 -19.75 -7.97 0.04
C THR A 369 -20.50 -6.76 -0.52
N MET A 370 -21.60 -6.98 -1.25
CA MET A 370 -22.46 -5.88 -1.73
C MET A 370 -23.07 -5.08 -0.59
N PHE A 371 -23.61 -5.76 0.43
CA PHE A 371 -24.16 -5.09 1.60
C PHE A 371 -23.08 -4.30 2.36
N LYS A 372 -21.87 -4.85 2.50
CA LYS A 372 -20.73 -4.16 3.12
C LYS A 372 -20.33 -2.89 2.36
N LEU A 373 -20.23 -2.96 1.03
CA LEU A 373 -19.90 -1.81 0.19
C LEU A 373 -20.98 -0.72 0.27
N TYR A 374 -22.26 -1.11 0.24
CA TYR A 374 -23.36 -0.17 0.37
C TYR A 374 -23.37 0.54 1.74
N ILE A 375 -23.17 -0.21 2.82
CA ILE A 375 -23.09 0.35 4.17
C ILE A 375 -21.90 1.31 4.29
N ASN A 376 -20.72 0.91 3.78
CA ASN A 376 -19.54 1.77 3.79
C ASN A 376 -19.78 3.07 3.02
N PHE A 377 -20.40 3.00 1.84
CA PHE A 377 -20.76 4.20 1.07
C PHE A 377 -21.68 5.15 1.85
N LEU A 378 -22.70 4.63 2.53
CA LEU A 378 -23.59 5.45 3.35
C LEU A 378 -22.87 6.03 4.58
N LEU A 379 -21.94 5.28 5.19
CA LEU A 379 -21.10 5.77 6.28
C LEU A 379 -20.12 6.86 5.82
N ASP A 380 -19.51 6.71 4.64
CA ASP A 380 -18.64 7.70 4.01
C ASP A 380 -19.42 9.01 3.76
N ALA A 381 -20.66 8.91 3.28
CA ALA A 381 -21.54 10.06 3.09
C ALA A 381 -21.84 10.79 4.41
N ILE A 382 -22.11 10.05 5.50
CA ILE A 382 -22.30 10.63 6.84
C ILE A 382 -21.00 11.28 7.37
N ALA A 383 -19.84 10.66 7.10
CA ALA A 383 -18.54 11.19 7.52
C ALA A 383 -18.17 12.47 6.77
N SER A 384 -18.48 12.55 5.48
CA SER A 384 -18.25 13.74 4.64
C SER A 384 -19.10 14.94 5.10
N GLU A 385 -20.33 14.72 5.58
CA GLU A 385 -21.16 15.78 6.18
C GLU A 385 -20.61 16.26 7.55
N ARG A 386 -19.88 15.41 8.27
CA ARG A 386 -19.30 15.72 9.59
C ARG A 386 -17.97 16.48 9.50
N GLY A 387 -17.47 16.73 8.28
CA GLY A 387 -16.18 17.36 7.99
C GLY A 387 -16.09 18.86 8.25
N GLU A 388 -17.20 19.54 8.54
CA GLU A 388 -17.20 20.95 8.97
C GLU A 388 -18.19 21.12 10.13
N VAL A 389 -17.67 21.46 11.32
CA VAL A 389 -18.37 21.86 12.56
C VAL A 389 -18.74 20.73 13.55
N GLU A 390 -18.28 20.93 14.78
CA GLU A 390 -18.51 20.11 15.96
C GLU A 390 -20.00 19.91 16.30
N ALA A 391 -20.32 18.69 16.70
CA ALA A 391 -21.23 18.27 17.77
C ALA A 391 -22.66 18.88 17.84
N PHE A 392 -23.65 17.99 17.63
CA PHE A 392 -25.04 18.05 18.14
C PHE A 392 -26.09 18.89 17.40
N SER A 393 -26.14 18.82 16.08
CA SER A 393 -27.42 18.84 15.37
C SER A 393 -27.40 17.83 14.23
N LEU A 394 -28.08 16.68 14.41
CA LEU A 394 -28.40 15.79 13.31
C LEU A 394 -29.17 16.63 12.27
N SER A 395 -28.58 16.88 11.10
CA SER A 395 -29.34 17.37 9.97
C SER A 395 -30.48 16.38 9.69
N ASN A 396 -31.62 16.85 9.16
CA ASN A 396 -32.70 15.93 8.77
C ASN A 396 -32.20 14.84 7.80
N HIS A 397 -31.15 15.13 7.04
CA HIS A 397 -30.47 14.21 6.11
C HIS A 397 -29.69 13.12 6.86
N ALA A 398 -28.90 13.45 7.89
CA ALA A 398 -28.23 12.48 8.77
C ALA A 398 -29.21 11.41 9.28
N SER A 399 -30.43 11.82 9.65
CA SER A 399 -31.49 10.90 10.08
C SER A 399 -32.03 10.01 8.95
N SER A 400 -32.03 10.47 7.70
CA SER A 400 -32.40 9.66 6.52
C SER A 400 -31.34 8.60 6.24
N TYR A 401 -30.04 8.95 6.22
CA TYR A 401 -28.96 7.97 6.02
C TYR A 401 -28.97 6.90 7.10
N ILE A 402 -29.18 7.30 8.37
CA ILE A 402 -29.30 6.36 9.48
C ILE A 402 -30.47 5.40 9.24
N SER A 403 -31.65 5.91 8.85
CA SER A 403 -32.81 5.08 8.50
C SER A 403 -32.49 4.12 7.35
N ASP A 404 -31.81 4.58 6.32
CA ASP A 404 -31.50 3.76 5.14
C ASP A 404 -30.47 2.68 5.46
N ILE A 405 -29.43 2.98 6.25
CA ILE A 405 -28.48 1.97 6.76
C ILE A 405 -29.23 0.87 7.54
N LEU A 406 -30.19 1.23 8.39
CA LEU A 406 -30.95 0.24 9.15
C LEU A 406 -31.81 -0.65 8.25
N LYS A 407 -32.46 -0.08 7.23
CA LYS A 407 -33.19 -0.87 6.22
C LYS A 407 -32.24 -1.81 5.47
N VAL A 408 -31.01 -1.40 5.20
CA VAL A 408 -30.01 -2.24 4.53
C VAL A 408 -29.62 -3.43 5.40
N TYR A 409 -29.45 -3.23 6.71
CA TYR A 409 -29.21 -4.34 7.64
C TYR A 409 -30.42 -5.30 7.72
N GLU A 410 -31.64 -4.79 7.79
CA GLU A 410 -32.86 -5.62 7.76
C GLU A 410 -32.97 -6.41 6.44
N LYS A 411 -32.59 -5.80 5.30
CA LYS A 411 -32.51 -6.48 4.00
C LYS A 411 -31.43 -7.55 3.97
N ALA A 412 -30.26 -7.32 4.56
CA ALA A 412 -29.21 -8.32 4.67
C ALA A 412 -29.66 -9.53 5.53
N GLU A 413 -30.43 -9.28 6.58
CA GLU A 413 -31.00 -10.34 7.43
C GLU A 413 -32.06 -11.17 6.67
N THR A 414 -33.00 -10.51 5.99
CA THR A 414 -34.07 -11.18 5.22
C THR A 414 -33.55 -11.96 4.01
N THR A 415 -32.48 -11.50 3.37
CA THR A 415 -31.81 -12.20 2.26
C THR A 415 -30.86 -13.30 2.73
N GLY A 416 -30.63 -13.44 4.03
CA GLY A 416 -29.74 -14.45 4.61
C GLY A 416 -28.25 -14.21 4.30
N CYS A 417 -27.87 -13.02 3.85
CA CYS A 417 -26.50 -12.63 3.49
C CYS A 417 -25.71 -12.04 4.68
N LEU A 418 -26.20 -12.21 5.90
CA LEU A 418 -25.59 -11.65 7.09
C LEU A 418 -24.35 -12.47 7.49
N THR A 419 -23.16 -11.90 7.28
CA THR A 419 -21.90 -12.44 7.78
C THR A 419 -21.62 -11.98 9.21
N GLU A 420 -20.70 -12.66 9.89
CA GLU A 420 -20.24 -12.30 11.24
C GLU A 420 -19.77 -10.84 11.33
N GLU A 421 -19.02 -10.37 10.33
CA GLU A 421 -18.53 -9.00 10.27
C GLU A 421 -19.67 -7.97 10.16
N LEU A 422 -20.66 -8.22 9.28
CA LEU A 422 -21.81 -7.34 9.09
C LEU A 422 -22.70 -7.30 10.34
N ALA A 423 -22.88 -8.44 11.01
CA ALA A 423 -23.60 -8.52 12.27
C ALA A 423 -22.92 -7.68 13.37
N CYS A 424 -21.60 -7.78 13.49
CA CYS A 424 -20.82 -6.99 14.44
C CYS A 424 -20.88 -5.48 14.12
N GLN A 425 -20.75 -5.13 12.84
CA GLN A 425 -20.89 -3.74 12.37
C GLN A 425 -22.28 -3.17 12.69
N CYS A 426 -23.35 -3.94 12.46
CA CYS A 426 -24.72 -3.59 12.79
C CYS A 426 -24.89 -3.25 14.28
N ILE A 427 -24.47 -4.15 15.17
CA ILE A 427 -24.59 -3.95 16.63
C ILE A 427 -23.76 -2.75 17.08
N SER A 428 -22.55 -2.60 16.54
CA SER A 428 -21.69 -1.45 16.85
C SER A 428 -22.34 -0.12 16.43
N PHE A 429 -23.00 -0.10 15.28
CA PHE A 429 -23.69 1.08 14.75
C PHE A 429 -24.90 1.45 15.61
N TYR A 430 -25.78 0.50 15.95
CA TYR A 430 -26.88 0.75 16.89
C TYR A 430 -26.40 1.26 18.25
N THR A 431 -25.24 0.76 18.70
CA THR A 431 -24.62 1.19 19.96
C THR A 431 -24.11 2.63 19.86
N GLN A 432 -23.51 3.03 18.73
CA GLN A 432 -23.07 4.41 18.48
C GLN A 432 -24.26 5.38 18.39
N LEU A 433 -25.40 4.94 17.87
CA LEU A 433 -26.64 5.72 17.81
C LEU A 433 -27.35 5.85 19.18
N GLY A 434 -26.89 5.16 20.22
CA GLY A 434 -27.52 5.15 21.54
C GLY A 434 -28.82 4.37 21.64
N ARG A 435 -29.22 3.63 20.59
CA ARG A 435 -30.42 2.76 20.53
C ARG A 435 -30.11 1.38 21.14
N LEU A 436 -29.76 1.38 22.43
CA LEU A 436 -29.20 0.22 23.11
C LEU A 436 -30.17 -0.97 23.21
N GLU A 437 -31.47 -0.74 23.40
CA GLU A 437 -32.48 -1.80 23.49
C GLU A 437 -32.70 -2.55 22.18
N GLU A 438 -32.55 -1.86 21.05
CA GLU A 438 -32.63 -2.49 19.73
C GLU A 438 -31.34 -3.23 19.40
N ALA A 439 -30.19 -2.64 19.73
CA ALA A 439 -28.89 -3.29 19.64
C ALA A 439 -28.91 -4.62 20.41
N LYS A 440 -29.50 -4.62 21.61
CA LYS A 440 -29.71 -5.81 22.43
C LYS A 440 -30.55 -6.83 21.68
N LYS A 441 -31.78 -6.50 21.28
CA LYS A 441 -32.67 -7.45 20.57
C LYS A 441 -32.03 -8.08 19.34
N VAL A 442 -31.36 -7.27 18.52
CA VAL A 442 -30.63 -7.74 17.34
C VAL A 442 -29.52 -8.71 17.77
N ALA A 443 -28.71 -8.34 18.76
CA ALA A 443 -27.67 -9.21 19.29
C ALA A 443 -28.22 -10.53 19.88
N GLU A 444 -29.38 -10.49 20.57
CA GLU A 444 -30.04 -11.68 21.09
C GLU A 444 -30.47 -12.64 19.98
N ASN A 445 -31.09 -12.12 18.92
CA ASN A 445 -31.53 -12.89 17.76
C ASN A 445 -30.35 -13.51 17.00
N LEU A 446 -29.27 -12.75 16.78
CA LEU A 446 -28.11 -13.22 16.04
C LEU A 446 -27.30 -14.27 16.80
N CYS A 447 -27.14 -14.10 18.12
CA CYS A 447 -26.45 -15.06 18.98
C CYS A 447 -27.26 -16.35 19.22
N SER A 448 -28.58 -16.27 19.17
CA SER A 448 -29.47 -17.46 19.30
C SER A 448 -29.75 -18.14 17.95
N GLY A 449 -29.48 -17.46 16.84
CA GLY A 449 -29.67 -17.93 15.48
C GLY A 449 -28.43 -18.58 14.85
N LYS A 450 -28.23 -18.30 13.56
CA LYS A 450 -27.28 -19.00 12.68
C LYS A 450 -25.79 -18.74 12.99
N ILE A 451 -25.45 -17.73 13.80
CA ILE A 451 -24.06 -17.29 14.08
C ILE A 451 -23.76 -17.48 15.57
N SER A 452 -24.16 -18.63 16.14
CA SER A 452 -23.98 -18.92 17.58
C SER A 452 -22.52 -19.10 18.01
N ASP A 453 -21.63 -19.34 17.05
CA ASP A 453 -20.25 -19.76 17.30
C ASP A 453 -19.26 -18.57 17.32
N SER A 454 -19.70 -17.36 16.93
CA SER A 454 -18.86 -16.16 16.90
C SER A 454 -18.60 -15.58 18.29
N VAL A 455 -17.34 -15.59 18.72
CA VAL A 455 -16.90 -14.96 19.97
C VAL A 455 -17.07 -13.44 19.94
N GLN A 456 -16.80 -12.80 18.79
CA GLN A 456 -16.87 -11.34 18.65
C GLN A 456 -18.30 -10.83 18.82
N LEU A 457 -19.28 -11.57 18.29
CA LEU A 457 -20.69 -11.24 18.45
C LEU A 457 -21.12 -11.33 19.92
N TRP A 458 -20.70 -12.39 20.62
CA TRP A 458 -21.00 -12.56 22.04
C TRP A 458 -20.35 -11.49 22.91
N LEU A 459 -19.11 -11.08 22.61
CA LEU A 459 -18.45 -9.94 23.27
C LEU A 459 -19.25 -8.66 23.10
N LEU A 460 -19.69 -8.37 21.88
CA LEU A 460 -20.47 -7.19 21.57
C LEU A 460 -21.82 -7.23 22.30
N ARG A 461 -22.53 -8.37 22.27
CA ARG A 461 -23.78 -8.57 23.02
C ARG A 461 -23.61 -8.28 24.50
N VAL A 462 -22.62 -8.90 25.13
CA VAL A 462 -22.34 -8.70 26.56
C VAL A 462 -21.97 -7.23 26.84
N SER A 463 -21.19 -6.59 25.96
CA SER A 463 -20.84 -5.18 26.12
C SER A 463 -22.04 -4.24 26.02
N VAL A 464 -23.01 -4.57 25.15
CA VAL A 464 -24.27 -3.82 24.99
C VAL A 464 -25.15 -4.03 26.21
N ASP A 465 -25.31 -5.28 26.68
CA ASP A 465 -26.08 -5.59 27.88
C ASP A 465 -25.52 -4.89 29.13
N ILE A 466 -24.20 -4.91 29.31
CA ILE A 466 -23.53 -4.15 30.37
C ILE A 466 -23.84 -2.66 30.22
N ARG A 467 -23.76 -2.11 29.00
CA ARG A 467 -24.02 -0.69 28.73
C ARG A 467 -25.46 -0.29 29.03
N CYS A 468 -26.46 -1.11 28.65
CA CYS A 468 -27.86 -0.91 29.01
C CYS A 468 -28.02 -0.78 30.52
N ILE A 469 -27.45 -1.73 31.28
CA ILE A 469 -27.60 -1.79 32.74
C ILE A 469 -26.89 -0.61 33.43
N THR A 470 -25.72 -0.20 32.93
CA THR A 470 -24.99 0.96 33.47
C THR A 470 -25.61 2.32 33.13
N LYS A 471 -26.45 2.40 32.09
CA LYS A 471 -27.16 3.63 31.73
C LYS A 471 -28.26 3.96 32.74
N ASP A 472 -28.93 2.93 33.26
CA ASP A 472 -30.04 3.08 34.21
C ASP A 472 -29.58 3.15 35.67
N SER A 473 -28.36 2.69 35.99
CA SER A 473 -27.79 2.76 37.34
C SER A 473 -26.26 2.71 37.39
N LEU A 474 -25.62 3.50 38.27
CA LEU A 474 -24.16 3.50 38.46
C LEU A 474 -23.60 2.17 39.00
N SER A 475 -24.47 1.31 39.55
CA SER A 475 -24.10 -0.02 40.05
C SER A 475 -25.15 -1.04 39.61
N PRO A 476 -24.74 -2.15 38.96
CA PRO A 476 -25.69 -3.16 38.50
C PRO A 476 -26.47 -3.72 39.68
N SER A 477 -27.80 -3.82 39.55
CA SER A 477 -28.62 -4.45 40.58
C SER A 477 -28.26 -5.93 40.73
N LYS A 478 -28.62 -6.54 41.86
CA LYS A 478 -28.38 -7.98 42.09
C LYS A 478 -29.07 -8.87 41.04
N ALA A 479 -30.18 -8.42 40.45
CA ALA A 479 -30.89 -9.15 39.41
C ALA A 479 -30.17 -9.03 38.05
N ASP A 480 -29.69 -7.83 37.72
CA ASP A 480 -28.97 -7.54 36.47
C ASP A 480 -27.59 -8.24 36.44
N ALA A 481 -26.96 -8.34 37.61
CA ALA A 481 -25.77 -9.14 37.81
C ALA A 481 -25.98 -10.63 37.50
N LEU A 482 -27.14 -11.17 37.87
CA LEU A 482 -27.47 -12.58 37.65
C LEU A 482 -27.83 -12.84 36.19
N SER A 483 -28.53 -11.91 35.52
CA SER A 483 -28.85 -12.06 34.09
C SER A 483 -27.57 -12.04 33.23
N ILE A 484 -26.64 -11.11 33.49
CA ILE A 484 -25.33 -11.10 32.83
C ILE A 484 -24.54 -12.38 33.15
N PHE A 485 -24.61 -12.88 34.39
CA PHE A 485 -23.90 -14.11 34.76
C PHE A 485 -24.42 -15.32 33.99
N GLU A 486 -25.73 -15.46 33.85
CA GLU A 486 -26.32 -16.54 33.05
C GLU A 486 -25.95 -16.40 31.56
N LEU A 487 -25.89 -15.18 31.02
CA LEU A 487 -25.37 -14.95 29.66
C LEU A 487 -23.93 -15.47 29.52
N PHE A 488 -23.01 -15.03 30.39
CA PHE A 488 -21.64 -15.55 30.37
C PHE A 488 -21.60 -17.08 30.51
N ARG A 489 -22.41 -17.66 31.40
CA ARG A 489 -22.47 -19.11 31.58
C ARG A 489 -22.90 -19.82 30.29
N THR A 490 -23.90 -19.31 29.58
CA THR A 490 -24.34 -19.92 28.32
C THR A 490 -23.26 -19.91 27.24
N VAL A 491 -22.45 -18.85 27.18
CA VAL A 491 -21.38 -18.70 26.18
C VAL A 491 -20.16 -19.53 26.54
N LEU A 492 -19.69 -19.40 27.78
CA LEU A 492 -18.47 -20.04 28.27
C LEU A 492 -18.60 -21.57 28.41
N THR A 493 -19.83 -22.10 28.35
CA THR A 493 -20.07 -23.56 28.30
C THR A 493 -20.11 -24.12 26.88
N LYS A 494 -20.33 -23.27 25.86
CA LYS A 494 -20.41 -23.64 24.44
C LYS A 494 -19.08 -23.49 23.71
N ILE A 495 -18.31 -22.44 24.01
CA ILE A 495 -17.10 -22.04 23.28
C ILE A 495 -15.84 -22.63 23.93
N SER A 496 -14.81 -22.92 23.12
CA SER A 496 -13.51 -23.39 23.59
C SER A 496 -12.80 -22.33 24.46
N ILE A 497 -11.94 -22.76 25.39
CA ILE A 497 -11.27 -21.85 26.34
C ILE A 497 -10.30 -20.89 25.61
N SER A 498 -9.66 -21.36 24.54
CA SER A 498 -8.69 -20.58 23.75
C SER A 498 -9.35 -19.44 22.97
N GLU A 499 -10.55 -19.68 22.43
CA GLU A 499 -11.26 -18.67 21.65
C GLU A 499 -11.99 -17.66 22.56
N ALA A 500 -12.37 -18.06 23.77
CA ALA A 500 -13.12 -17.24 24.72
C ALA A 500 -12.26 -16.39 25.69
N GLU A 501 -10.95 -16.21 25.43
CA GLU A 501 -10.03 -15.44 26.30
C GLU A 501 -10.59 -14.07 26.72
N SER A 502 -11.01 -13.29 25.73
CA SER A 502 -11.56 -11.95 25.89
C SER A 502 -12.84 -11.92 26.72
N LEU A 503 -13.71 -12.93 26.57
CA LEU A 503 -14.94 -13.08 27.35
C LEU A 503 -14.62 -13.39 28.81
N TRP A 504 -13.64 -14.27 29.08
CA TRP A 504 -13.20 -14.58 30.44
C TRP A 504 -12.61 -13.36 31.14
N ILE A 505 -11.75 -12.60 30.45
CA ILE A 505 -11.18 -11.35 31.01
C ILE A 505 -12.28 -10.33 31.30
N MET A 506 -13.25 -10.18 30.39
CA MET A 506 -14.40 -9.28 30.58
C MET A 506 -15.25 -9.70 31.78
N ALA A 507 -15.55 -10.99 31.93
CA ALA A 507 -16.28 -11.54 33.06
C ALA A 507 -15.55 -11.29 34.40
N LEU A 508 -14.23 -11.55 34.44
CA LEU A 508 -13.42 -11.34 35.65
C LEU A 508 -13.43 -9.88 36.10
N LYS A 509 -13.30 -8.93 35.15
CA LYS A 509 -13.37 -7.50 35.43
C LYS A 509 -14.76 -7.08 35.90
N PHE A 510 -15.83 -7.54 35.24
CA PHE A 510 -17.20 -7.14 35.57
C PHE A 510 -17.67 -7.67 36.94
N PHE A 511 -17.38 -8.93 37.25
CA PHE A 511 -17.79 -9.56 38.52
C PHE A 511 -16.83 -9.31 39.67
N ALA A 512 -15.74 -8.56 39.47
CA ALA A 512 -14.72 -8.31 40.48
C ALA A 512 -15.30 -7.80 41.82
N ASN A 513 -16.30 -6.92 41.76
CA ASN A 513 -16.89 -6.28 42.94
C ASN A 513 -18.00 -7.13 43.60
N GLN A 514 -18.40 -8.24 42.99
CA GLN A 514 -19.53 -9.07 43.43
C GLN A 514 -19.08 -10.46 43.91
N LYS A 515 -18.82 -10.59 45.22
CA LYS A 515 -18.27 -11.82 45.83
C LYS A 515 -19.01 -13.11 45.42
N LYS A 516 -20.36 -13.11 45.48
CA LYS A 516 -21.17 -14.31 45.17
C LYS A 516 -21.12 -14.72 43.70
N SER A 517 -21.14 -13.77 42.77
CA SER A 517 -21.06 -14.06 41.33
C SER A 517 -19.65 -14.47 40.93
N PHE A 518 -18.65 -13.89 41.57
CA PHE A 518 -17.24 -14.20 41.35
C PHE A 518 -16.87 -15.62 41.81
N GLU A 519 -17.37 -16.07 42.97
CA GLU A 519 -17.18 -17.47 43.42
C GLU A 519 -17.78 -18.46 42.43
N LYS A 520 -18.99 -18.20 41.92
CA LYS A 520 -19.61 -19.03 40.87
C LYS A 520 -18.82 -19.00 39.56
N LEU A 521 -18.19 -17.87 39.22
CA LEU A 521 -17.31 -17.76 38.05
C LEU A 521 -16.04 -18.62 38.22
N ILE A 522 -15.47 -18.66 39.42
CA ILE A 522 -14.34 -19.53 39.74
C ILE A 522 -14.75 -21.01 39.58
N GLU A 523 -15.91 -21.41 40.09
CA GLU A 523 -16.42 -22.78 39.89
C GLU A 523 -16.63 -23.13 38.42
N LEU A 524 -17.14 -22.19 37.61
CA LEU A 524 -17.25 -22.38 36.16
C LEU A 524 -15.88 -22.51 35.50
N SER A 525 -14.90 -21.71 35.90
CA SER A 525 -13.53 -21.80 35.37
C SER A 525 -12.87 -23.13 35.72
N LEU A 526 -13.09 -23.67 36.93
CA LEU A 526 -12.60 -24.99 37.33
C LEU A 526 -13.25 -26.10 36.48
N LYS A 527 -14.56 -26.03 36.24
CA LYS A 527 -15.27 -26.98 35.36
C LYS A 527 -14.79 -26.89 33.91
N ALA A 528 -14.53 -25.70 33.40
CA ALA A 528 -14.02 -25.49 32.06
C ALA A 528 -12.62 -26.10 31.91
N VAL A 529 -11.69 -25.74 32.81
CA VAL A 529 -10.30 -26.27 32.80
C VAL A 529 -10.28 -27.80 33.00
N ALA A 530 -11.18 -28.35 33.83
CA ALA A 530 -11.31 -29.80 33.99
C ALA A 530 -11.80 -30.51 32.72
N LYS A 531 -12.62 -29.85 31.89
CA LYS A 531 -13.22 -30.42 30.68
C LYS A 531 -12.30 -30.33 29.46
N TYR A 532 -11.61 -29.19 29.28
CA TYR A 532 -10.81 -28.91 28.08
C TYR A 532 -9.29 -28.99 28.32
N GLY A 533 -8.85 -29.20 29.56
CA GLY A 533 -7.44 -29.21 29.95
C GLY A 533 -6.83 -27.81 30.06
N GLY A 534 -5.63 -27.73 30.65
CA GLY A 534 -4.83 -26.50 30.58
C GLY A 534 -4.24 -26.30 29.19
N SER A 535 -4.30 -25.07 28.66
CA SER A 535 -3.62 -24.73 27.41
C SER A 535 -2.09 -24.86 27.60
N GLU A 536 -1.45 -25.60 26.70
CA GLU A 536 0.02 -25.68 26.61
C GLU A 536 0.60 -24.55 25.75
N ASN A 537 -0.21 -24.03 24.80
CA ASN A 537 0.10 -22.88 23.96
C ASN A 537 -1.01 -21.83 24.06
N GLY A 538 -0.68 -20.60 24.46
CA GLY A 538 -1.60 -19.45 24.51
C GLY A 538 -2.13 -19.09 25.91
N PHE A 539 -3.32 -18.49 25.95
CA PHE A 539 -3.97 -17.98 27.17
C PHE A 539 -4.28 -19.08 28.17
N SER A 540 -3.72 -18.96 29.37
CA SER A 540 -4.04 -19.84 30.50
C SER A 540 -5.07 -19.17 31.42
N LEU A 541 -6.32 -19.61 31.30
CA LEU A 541 -7.44 -19.14 32.13
C LEU A 541 -7.13 -19.28 33.63
N SER A 542 -6.53 -20.39 34.05
CA SER A 542 -6.17 -20.63 35.45
C SER A 542 -5.14 -19.63 35.97
N SER A 543 -4.15 -19.26 35.14
CA SER A 543 -3.18 -18.21 35.51
C SER A 543 -3.83 -16.83 35.61
N ALA A 544 -4.71 -16.47 34.67
CA ALA A 544 -5.40 -15.19 34.66
C ALA A 544 -6.29 -15.03 35.90
N VAL A 545 -7.02 -16.08 36.27
CA VAL A 545 -7.84 -16.11 37.49
C VAL A 545 -6.97 -15.94 38.75
N VAL A 546 -5.87 -16.67 38.85
CA VAL A 546 -4.96 -16.60 40.02
C VAL A 546 -4.33 -15.20 40.14
N ASN A 547 -3.85 -14.62 39.05
CA ASN A 547 -3.27 -13.28 39.03
C ASN A 547 -4.30 -12.20 39.42
N PHE A 548 -5.55 -12.35 38.94
CA PHE A 548 -6.63 -11.42 39.29
C PHE A 548 -7.01 -11.49 40.78
N ILE A 549 -7.06 -12.70 41.34
CA ILE A 549 -7.33 -12.91 42.78
C ILE A 549 -6.18 -12.38 43.63
N LEU A 550 -4.93 -12.58 43.19
CA LEU A 550 -3.75 -12.05 43.88
C LEU A 550 -3.82 -10.52 44.02
N GLN A 551 -4.18 -9.81 42.94
CA GLN A 551 -4.30 -8.35 42.95
C GLN A 551 -5.39 -7.84 43.90
N LYS A 552 -6.48 -8.60 44.11
CA LYS A 552 -7.67 -8.14 44.82
C LYS A 552 -7.77 -8.65 46.27
N ASP A 553 -7.75 -9.96 46.45
CA ASP A 553 -8.07 -10.64 47.72
C ASP A 553 -6.79 -11.13 48.46
N GLY A 554 -5.62 -10.85 47.87
CA GLY A 554 -4.32 -11.09 48.45
C GLY A 554 -3.81 -12.53 48.35
N LEU A 555 -2.57 -12.74 48.82
CA LEU A 555 -1.81 -13.96 48.61
C LEU A 555 -2.45 -15.24 49.18
N LYS A 556 -3.13 -15.16 50.33
CA LYS A 556 -3.73 -16.33 50.99
C LYS A 556 -4.84 -16.95 50.14
N HIS A 557 -5.74 -16.13 49.59
CA HIS A 557 -6.82 -16.59 48.72
C HIS A 557 -6.28 -17.08 47.37
N ALA A 558 -5.27 -16.42 46.81
CA ALA A 558 -4.60 -16.88 45.59
C ALA A 558 -4.00 -18.29 45.78
N ARG A 559 -3.39 -18.56 46.96
CA ARG A 559 -2.86 -19.88 47.33
C ARG A 559 -3.91 -20.97 47.42
N GLU A 560 -5.08 -20.67 47.96
CA GLU A 560 -6.18 -21.63 48.01
C GLU A 560 -6.70 -21.97 46.62
N VAL A 561 -6.81 -20.97 45.75
CA VAL A 561 -7.38 -21.15 44.41
C VAL A 561 -6.40 -21.84 43.46
N TYR A 562 -5.11 -21.47 43.45
CA TYR A 562 -4.16 -22.21 42.61
C TYR A 562 -4.03 -23.67 43.05
N LYS A 563 -4.10 -23.98 44.35
CA LYS A 563 -4.09 -25.38 44.82
C LYS A 563 -5.28 -26.18 44.28
N ARG A 564 -6.46 -25.55 44.15
CA ARG A 564 -7.64 -26.17 43.53
C ARG A 564 -7.43 -26.42 42.04
N PHE A 565 -6.76 -25.51 41.32
CA PHE A 565 -6.42 -25.73 39.91
C PHE A 565 -5.34 -26.79 39.71
N LEU A 566 -4.34 -26.86 40.60
CA LEU A 566 -3.27 -27.88 40.56
C LEU A 566 -3.77 -29.28 40.91
N ALA A 567 -4.87 -29.40 41.65
CA ALA A 567 -5.51 -30.67 41.96
C ALA A 567 -6.28 -31.27 40.76
N LEU A 568 -6.39 -30.57 39.64
CA LEU A 568 -7.04 -31.07 38.43
C LEU A 568 -6.14 -32.05 37.67
N PRO A 569 -6.70 -33.01 36.91
CA PRO A 569 -5.93 -34.09 36.29
C PRO A 569 -4.93 -33.64 35.21
N HIS A 570 -5.08 -32.44 34.63
CA HIS A 570 -4.16 -31.88 33.62
C HIS A 570 -3.91 -30.38 33.87
N PRO A 571 -3.12 -30.01 34.90
CA PRO A 571 -2.76 -28.62 35.14
C PRO A 571 -1.75 -28.17 34.08
N GLY A 572 -2.15 -27.25 33.19
CA GLY A 572 -1.29 -26.81 32.09
C GLY A 572 0.03 -26.20 32.59
N LEU A 573 1.10 -26.40 31.82
CA LEU A 573 2.46 -25.91 32.12
C LEU A 573 2.51 -24.40 32.42
N ALA A 574 1.70 -23.60 31.72
CA ALA A 574 1.60 -22.16 31.95
C ALA A 574 1.10 -21.81 33.37
N LEU A 575 0.23 -22.62 33.98
CA LEU A 575 -0.21 -22.40 35.36
C LEU A 575 0.95 -22.64 36.33
N TYR A 576 1.74 -23.71 36.12
CA TYR A 576 2.91 -23.99 36.94
C TYR A 576 3.93 -22.86 36.86
N LYS A 577 4.29 -22.40 35.65
CA LYS A 577 5.23 -21.29 35.46
C LYS A 577 4.77 -20.02 36.18
N ASN A 578 3.50 -19.64 36.05
CA ASN A 578 2.95 -18.48 36.75
C ASN A 578 2.96 -18.64 38.28
N CYS A 579 2.54 -19.79 38.83
CA CYS A 579 2.56 -20.01 40.28
C CYS A 579 4.00 -20.01 40.84
N ILE A 580 4.94 -20.59 40.10
CA ILE A 580 6.37 -20.61 40.42
C ILE A 580 6.92 -19.19 40.45
N GLU A 581 6.63 -18.39 39.42
CA GLU A 581 7.06 -17.00 39.34
C GLU A 581 6.53 -16.20 40.53
N LEU A 582 5.24 -16.32 40.85
CA LEU A 582 4.62 -15.66 42.00
C LEU A 582 5.31 -16.02 43.32
N GLU A 583 5.51 -17.30 43.61
CA GLU A 583 6.13 -17.74 44.87
C GLU A 583 7.64 -17.43 44.90
N SER A 584 8.32 -17.44 43.74
CA SER A 584 9.74 -17.06 43.64
C SER A 584 9.98 -15.58 43.91
N ASN A 585 9.11 -14.70 43.40
CA ASN A 585 9.13 -13.26 43.67
C ASN A 585 8.85 -12.96 45.16
N LEU A 586 8.08 -13.81 45.83
CA LEU A 586 7.84 -13.70 47.27
C LEU A 586 8.99 -14.26 48.11
N ALA A 587 9.69 -15.28 47.60
CA ALA A 587 10.87 -15.85 48.23
C ALA A 587 12.04 -14.86 48.24
N SER A 588 12.24 -14.11 47.15
CA SER A 588 13.25 -13.05 47.08
C SER A 588 12.94 -11.87 48.03
N LEU A 589 11.67 -11.68 48.40
CA LEU A 589 11.23 -10.68 49.38
C LEU A 589 11.35 -11.15 50.85
N GLY A 590 11.90 -12.35 51.10
CA GLY A 590 12.25 -12.82 52.44
C GLY A 590 11.20 -13.68 53.16
N ASN A 591 10.23 -14.27 52.44
CA ASN A 591 9.28 -15.20 53.03
C ASN A 591 9.80 -16.66 52.94
N GLU A 592 10.14 -17.26 54.08
CA GLU A 592 10.71 -18.63 54.10
C GLU A 592 9.71 -19.69 53.59
N ASP A 593 8.40 -19.48 53.82
CA ASP A 593 7.35 -20.41 53.39
C ASP A 593 7.20 -20.47 51.86
N SER A 594 7.51 -19.39 51.13
CA SER A 594 7.33 -19.36 49.68
C SER A 594 8.42 -20.18 48.98
N LEU A 595 9.65 -20.21 49.47
CA LEU A 595 10.72 -21.04 48.89
C LEU A 595 10.37 -22.54 48.96
N VAL A 596 9.81 -22.99 50.09
CA VAL A 596 9.34 -24.37 50.26
C VAL A 596 8.19 -24.68 49.29
N ASN A 597 7.27 -23.74 49.09
CA ASN A 597 6.18 -23.90 48.13
C ASN A 597 6.69 -23.90 46.68
N THR A 598 7.65 -23.05 46.34
CA THR A 598 8.30 -23.02 45.01
C THR A 598 8.95 -24.36 44.68
N ARG A 599 9.69 -24.96 45.63
CA ARG A 599 10.25 -26.31 45.47
C ARG A 599 9.17 -27.36 45.20
N LYS A 600 8.09 -27.36 45.99
CA LYS A 600 6.94 -28.27 45.79
C LYS A 600 6.28 -28.09 44.43
N LEU A 601 6.18 -26.84 43.94
CA LEU A 601 5.62 -26.54 42.63
C LEU A 601 6.53 -27.02 41.49
N TYR A 602 7.85 -26.85 41.60
CA TYR A 602 8.81 -27.41 40.64
C TYR A 602 8.75 -28.94 40.62
N GLU A 603 8.76 -29.61 41.78
CA GLU A 603 8.67 -31.07 41.83
C GLU A 603 7.33 -31.59 41.28
N ALA A 604 6.21 -30.89 41.54
CA ALA A 604 4.92 -31.23 40.96
C ALA A 604 4.87 -31.00 39.44
N ALA A 605 5.47 -29.91 38.95
CA ALA A 605 5.57 -29.65 37.52
C ALA A 605 6.44 -30.69 36.81
N LEU A 606 7.58 -31.06 37.40
CA LEU A 606 8.51 -32.05 36.87
C LEU A 606 7.97 -33.48 36.93
N ALA A 607 7.00 -33.78 37.81
CA ALA A 607 6.32 -35.07 37.81
C ALA A 607 5.46 -35.28 36.53
N THR A 608 4.98 -34.18 35.94
CA THR A 608 4.11 -34.21 34.74
C THR A 608 4.87 -33.81 33.46
N TYR A 609 5.85 -32.91 33.56
CA TYR A 609 6.57 -32.28 32.44
C TYR A 609 8.10 -32.46 32.56
N ASP A 610 8.56 -33.69 32.80
CA ASP A 610 9.98 -34.01 33.00
C ASP A 610 10.88 -33.76 31.77
N GLN A 611 10.29 -33.65 30.58
CA GLN A 611 10.96 -33.40 29.30
C GLN A 611 11.24 -31.90 28.98
N ASP A 612 10.65 -30.94 29.72
CA ASP A 612 10.86 -29.51 29.42
C ASP A 612 12.22 -29.02 29.96
N THR A 613 13.15 -28.76 29.04
CA THR A 613 14.50 -28.25 29.36
C THR A 613 14.48 -26.89 30.08
N SER A 614 13.49 -26.03 29.81
CA SER A 614 13.41 -24.70 30.41
C SER A 614 13.10 -24.75 31.90
N LEU A 615 12.19 -25.62 32.32
CA LEU A 615 11.83 -25.83 33.73
C LEU A 615 13.03 -26.29 34.57
N TRP A 616 13.86 -27.18 34.02
CA TRP A 616 15.07 -27.64 34.69
C TRP A 616 16.12 -26.53 34.83
N LYS A 617 16.30 -25.69 33.81
CA LYS A 617 17.20 -24.51 33.88
C LYS A 617 16.73 -23.52 34.93
N ASP A 618 15.44 -23.22 34.95
CA ASP A 618 14.84 -22.26 35.88
C ASP A 618 14.93 -22.76 37.34
N TYR A 619 14.70 -24.06 37.56
CA TYR A 619 14.81 -24.65 38.90
C TYR A 619 16.26 -24.61 39.42
N HIS A 620 17.24 -24.91 38.56
CA HIS A 620 18.65 -24.80 38.91
C HIS A 620 19.07 -23.34 39.18
N SER A 621 18.58 -22.39 38.38
CA SER A 621 18.81 -20.94 38.57
C SER A 621 18.22 -20.42 39.88
N LEU A 622 17.05 -20.91 40.30
CA LEU A 622 16.47 -20.56 41.59
C LEU A 622 17.30 -21.08 42.76
N GLU A 623 17.75 -22.33 42.71
CA GLU A 623 18.51 -22.96 43.80
C GLU A 623 19.95 -22.45 43.90
N THR A 624 20.55 -22.02 42.79
CA THR A 624 21.84 -21.32 42.83
C THR A 624 21.74 -19.92 43.46
N LYS A 625 20.60 -19.24 43.32
CA LYS A 625 20.37 -17.89 43.87
C LYS A 625 19.87 -17.87 45.31
N LEU A 626 18.98 -18.79 45.68
CA LEU A 626 18.25 -18.79 46.96
C LEU A 626 18.47 -20.05 47.80
N GLY A 627 19.07 -21.09 47.22
CA GLY A 627 19.24 -22.41 47.83
C GLY A 627 20.68 -22.68 48.28
N THR A 628 21.02 -23.97 48.35
CA THR A 628 22.37 -24.45 48.71
C THR A 628 23.08 -25.01 47.49
N THR A 629 24.41 -24.96 47.48
CA THR A 629 25.22 -25.52 46.39
C THR A 629 24.96 -27.01 46.17
N GLU A 630 24.68 -27.74 47.25
CA GLU A 630 24.33 -29.18 47.21
C GLU A 630 22.96 -29.44 46.55
N THR A 631 21.93 -28.64 46.88
CA THR A 631 20.61 -28.76 46.25
C THR A 631 20.64 -28.41 44.77
N ALA A 632 21.38 -27.35 44.40
CA ALA A 632 21.59 -26.96 43.01
C ALA A 632 22.29 -28.06 42.19
N ALA A 633 23.34 -28.68 42.76
CA ALA A 633 24.06 -29.79 42.13
C ALA A 633 23.18 -31.04 41.98
N ALA A 634 22.37 -31.38 42.99
CA ALA A 634 21.45 -32.51 42.92
C ALA A 634 20.41 -32.36 41.80
N ILE A 635 19.89 -31.15 41.58
CA ILE A 635 18.93 -30.85 40.51
C ILE A 635 19.59 -30.93 39.14
N TYR A 636 20.82 -30.42 39.00
CA TYR A 636 21.59 -30.54 37.76
C TYR A 636 21.80 -32.01 37.36
N TRP A 637 22.15 -32.86 38.32
CA TRP A 637 22.28 -34.30 38.10
C TRP A 637 20.95 -34.97 37.72
N ARG A 638 19.84 -34.58 38.35
CA ARG A 638 18.50 -35.09 38.02
C ARG A 638 18.07 -34.68 36.61
N ALA A 639 18.27 -33.41 36.24
CA ALA A 639 17.96 -32.88 34.90
C ALA A 639 18.71 -33.65 33.81
N ARG A 640 20.01 -33.92 34.03
CA ARG A 640 20.85 -34.68 33.10
C ARG A 640 20.37 -36.12 32.91
N LYS A 641 19.79 -36.72 33.96
CA LYS A 641 19.28 -38.10 33.92
C LYS A 641 17.93 -38.21 33.21
N SER A 642 17.04 -37.23 33.37
CA SER A 642 15.72 -37.22 32.75
C SER A 642 15.75 -36.84 31.26
N LEU A 643 16.59 -35.87 30.86
CA LEU A 643 16.62 -35.28 29.51
C LEU A 643 17.44 -36.03 28.44
N LYS A 644 17.85 -37.29 28.71
CA LYS A 644 18.70 -38.20 27.89
C LYS A 644 19.21 -37.57 26.57
N ASP A 645 20.48 -37.17 26.54
CA ASP A 645 21.26 -36.74 25.36
C ASP A 645 20.75 -35.55 24.50
N SER A 646 19.78 -34.75 24.97
CA SER A 646 19.55 -33.38 24.44
C SER A 646 20.53 -32.34 25.01
N ALA A 647 21.58 -32.81 25.69
CA ALA A 647 22.56 -32.05 26.45
C ALA A 647 23.62 -31.37 25.57
N VAL A 648 23.20 -30.39 24.75
CA VAL A 648 24.16 -29.44 24.15
C VAL A 648 24.18 -28.09 24.88
N ASP A 649 23.09 -27.70 25.58
CA ASP A 649 22.97 -26.33 26.14
C ASP A 649 22.86 -26.25 27.68
N PHE A 650 23.29 -27.28 28.43
CA PHE A 650 23.48 -27.21 29.89
C PHE A 650 24.99 -27.11 30.22
N THR A 651 25.67 -26.13 29.63
CA THR A 651 27.04 -25.80 30.02
C THR A 651 27.02 -25.02 31.33
N SER A 652 27.87 -25.48 32.26
CA SER A 652 28.14 -24.86 33.55
C SER A 652 28.56 -23.39 33.41
N PRO A 653 28.18 -22.50 34.34
CA PRO A 653 28.97 -21.31 34.55
C PRO A 653 30.30 -21.75 35.18
N ASP A 654 31.41 -21.37 34.55
CA ASP A 654 32.74 -21.44 35.14
C ASP A 654 32.81 -20.71 36.50
#